data_AF-A0AAD5B4K2-F1
#
_entry.id   AF-A0AAD5B4K2-F1
#
_cell.length_a   1.000
_cell.length_b   1.000
_cell.length_c   1.000
_cell.angle_alpha   90.00
_cell.angle_beta   90.00
_cell.angle_gamma   90.00
#
_symmetry.space_group_name_H-M   'P 1'
#
loop_
_entity.id
_entity.type
_entity.pdbx_description
1 polymer ?
#
loop_
_entity_poly.entity_id
_entity_poly.type
_entity_poly.pdbx_seq_one_letter_code
_entity_poly.pdbx_strand_id
1 'polypeptide(L)'
;LEQWYVILNGAVEIIFGDNRAEILCMGNSFGISASLVKQHINGEVRTKGDDCQLVCIAQEDYWRILNHMEKNMQKVEEEGEIVMVKEYRELDRSGTCKGHIVIKGTPERLIMHLVEEPSVVDPTYIEDFLLTYRTFLSSPMEVGNKLLEWFKVDNLRDTVTRIVLLWVNNHFNDFEGNPSMTQFLEDFENLLDEAKMNGHLRLLNMASAAKAKLRQVMLQKTNRDSPLPFSLLGGSERGFGIFIDSVKENSMAFEAELKRGDQIIEINGQNFENISYSKAADILRNNTHLCLTVKTNIFVFKELQNCVRNDKKNGAPHFTKCFEMKGNRFSIAEMPGDIELPTDSKSYKKMKAHTVSAGRYKIRKMMEKTRFSILPPKPFSDACIGQSQDDSIVGTKQCRHSVAIMPSLSSSTPDLQQPTTSTLSFSNPTDVPDQVIRVFRADQQSCYIIINKDTTAKDVVLNVVKEFGLIAGHETYSLCEVSVTPEGVIKQRRLPDQLSKLAERIQLNGRYYLKNNMETETLCSIEDAHELLKESQISLLQLSPLEVSAQLSMRDFHIFQNIESTDYVDSLFKLNSSNGHLKQFEELINQETFWVATEILHEANALKRMKTIKHFIKIALQCRECKNFNSMFAIISGLNLAPVARLRGTWEKLPSKYEKLFRDLQDIFDPSRNMAKYRNILSSQSIQLPIIPLFPVVKKDLTFLHEGNDTSVDGLVNFEKLRMIAKEIRHVVQMTTTSMDPTVMFHPRSLSQGSTNSNLLDVQAGHKKHVRRSSLLNAKRLYEDAQMARKVRQYLVQLQVETDEEKFQILSLQCEPAYSTCE
;
A
#
# COMPACT_ATOMS: atom_id res chain seq x y z
N LEU A 1 12.44 -38.59 40.63
CA LEU A 1 11.39 -37.94 39.81
C LEU A 1 11.21 -38.72 38.50
N GLU A 2 9.97 -38.78 37.97
CA GLU A 2 9.57 -39.61 36.79
C GLU A 2 8.99 -38.77 35.63
N GLN A 3 9.27 -37.47 35.61
CA GLN A 3 8.70 -36.54 34.62
C GLN A 3 9.81 -35.63 34.09
N TRP A 4 9.51 -34.94 32.99
CA TRP A 4 10.31 -33.81 32.52
C TRP A 4 9.71 -32.51 33.08
N TYR A 5 10.56 -31.62 33.60
CA TYR A 5 10.16 -30.39 34.30
C TYR A 5 10.76 -29.16 33.64
N VAL A 6 10.01 -28.05 33.67
CA VAL A 6 10.48 -26.70 33.31
C VAL A 6 10.19 -25.75 34.47
N ILE A 7 11.19 -24.97 34.89
CA ILE A 7 11.07 -24.02 36.00
C ILE A 7 10.42 -22.73 35.49
N LEU A 8 9.18 -22.45 35.91
CA LEU A 8 8.48 -21.20 35.60
C LEU A 8 8.78 -20.08 36.61
N ASN A 9 9.05 -20.43 37.87
CA ASN A 9 9.40 -19.49 38.93
C ASN A 9 10.26 -20.20 39.99
N GLY A 10 11.17 -19.45 40.62
CA GLY A 10 12.10 -19.97 41.63
C GLY A 10 13.35 -20.63 41.04
N ALA A 11 13.99 -21.48 41.84
CA ALA A 11 15.22 -22.18 41.50
C ALA A 11 15.25 -23.58 42.14
N VAL A 12 16.04 -24.49 41.55
CA VAL A 12 16.12 -25.90 41.93
C VAL A 12 17.59 -26.31 41.99
N GLU A 13 17.99 -26.99 43.06
CA GLU A 13 19.32 -27.60 43.24
C GLU A 13 19.20 -29.11 43.00
N ILE A 14 19.98 -29.63 42.06
CA ILE A 14 20.10 -31.06 41.75
C ILE A 14 21.44 -31.55 42.29
N ILE A 15 21.41 -32.52 43.19
CA ILE A 15 22.60 -33.16 43.78
C ILE A 15 22.72 -34.55 43.18
N PHE A 16 23.69 -34.74 42.30
CA PHE A 16 23.97 -36.02 41.66
C PHE A 16 24.68 -36.99 42.62
N GLY A 17 24.61 -38.30 42.32
CA GLY A 17 25.19 -39.36 43.17
C GLY A 17 26.73 -39.33 43.33
N ASP A 18 27.42 -38.42 42.64
CA ASP A 18 28.86 -38.15 42.77
C ASP A 18 29.15 -36.87 43.58
N ASN A 19 28.16 -36.37 44.32
CA ASN A 19 28.17 -35.11 45.08
C ASN A 19 28.35 -33.83 44.25
N ARG A 20 28.24 -33.88 42.92
CA ARG A 20 28.12 -32.64 42.13
C ARG A 20 26.73 -32.03 42.36
N ALA A 21 26.71 -30.73 42.65
CA ALA A 21 25.48 -29.95 42.78
C ALA A 21 25.37 -28.98 41.59
N GLU A 22 24.22 -28.99 40.93
CA GLU A 22 23.85 -28.08 39.85
C GLU A 22 22.65 -27.23 40.29
N ILE A 23 22.72 -25.91 40.10
CA ILE A 23 21.62 -25.00 40.42
C ILE A 23 21.00 -24.52 39.12
N LEU A 24 19.72 -24.83 38.94
CA LEU A 24 18.90 -24.45 37.80
C LEU A 24 17.92 -23.36 38.23
N CYS A 25 17.72 -22.38 37.36
CA CYS A 25 16.90 -21.21 37.59
C CYS A 25 15.66 -21.22 36.68
N MET A 26 14.77 -20.25 36.88
CA MET A 26 13.66 -19.95 35.97
C MET A 26 14.09 -19.99 34.49
N GLY A 27 13.35 -20.74 33.68
CA GLY A 27 13.62 -20.99 32.26
C GLY A 27 14.43 -22.26 31.97
N ASN A 28 15.13 -22.84 32.95
CA ASN A 28 15.81 -24.12 32.76
C ASN A 28 14.83 -25.31 32.83
N SER A 29 15.20 -26.40 32.16
CA SER A 29 14.46 -27.67 32.18
C SER A 29 15.34 -28.80 32.69
N PHE A 30 14.77 -29.74 33.45
CA PHE A 30 15.45 -30.92 33.95
C PHE A 30 14.49 -32.10 34.03
N GLY A 31 15.00 -33.33 33.99
CA GLY A 31 14.14 -34.50 34.02
C GLY A 31 14.74 -35.72 33.37
N ILE A 32 13.86 -36.66 33.08
CA ILE A 32 14.16 -37.86 32.29
C ILE A 32 13.93 -37.62 30.80
N SER A 33 14.55 -38.45 29.96
CA SER A 33 14.35 -38.41 28.50
C SER A 33 13.11 -39.19 28.10
N ALA A 34 12.55 -38.86 26.92
CA ALA A 34 11.45 -39.61 26.35
C ALA A 34 11.88 -41.06 26.04
N SER A 35 11.25 -42.03 26.69
CA SER A 35 11.54 -43.45 26.53
C SER A 35 10.36 -44.29 27.01
N LEU A 36 10.22 -45.49 26.45
CA LEU A 36 9.33 -46.55 26.97
C LEU A 36 9.86 -47.17 28.27
N VAL A 37 11.17 -47.12 28.49
CA VAL A 37 11.79 -47.66 29.70
C VAL A 37 11.63 -46.63 30.81
N LYS A 38 11.03 -47.03 31.93
CA LYS A 38 10.92 -46.16 33.12
C LYS A 38 12.31 -45.72 33.56
N GLN A 39 12.53 -44.41 33.54
CA GLN A 39 13.75 -43.78 34.01
C GLN A 39 13.47 -43.03 35.31
N HIS A 40 14.47 -42.98 36.19
CA HIS A 40 14.44 -42.15 37.38
C HIS A 40 15.67 -41.23 37.35
N ILE A 41 15.49 -39.96 37.72
CA ILE A 41 16.63 -39.06 37.93
C ILE A 41 17.55 -39.65 39.01
N ASN A 42 18.84 -39.77 38.70
CA ASN A 42 19.86 -40.23 39.62
C ASN A 42 20.44 -39.04 40.42
N GLY A 43 19.74 -38.66 41.48
CA GLY A 43 20.11 -37.53 42.34
C GLY A 43 18.95 -37.04 43.21
N GLU A 44 19.25 -36.21 44.20
CA GLU A 44 18.26 -35.50 45.00
C GLU A 44 17.95 -34.14 44.37
N VAL A 45 16.68 -33.74 44.35
CA VAL A 45 16.22 -32.48 43.76
C VAL A 45 15.53 -31.65 44.84
N ARG A 46 16.06 -30.45 45.14
CA ARG A 46 15.57 -29.55 46.20
C ARG A 46 15.20 -28.19 45.63
N THR A 47 14.12 -27.58 46.12
CA THR A 47 13.78 -26.19 45.79
C THR A 47 14.68 -25.21 46.57
N LYS A 48 15.20 -24.19 45.90
CA LYS A 48 16.08 -23.12 46.45
C LYS A 48 15.30 -21.86 46.86
N GLY A 49 14.05 -22.04 47.27
CA GLY A 49 13.16 -20.97 47.72
C GLY A 49 11.71 -21.42 47.80
N ASP A 50 10.89 -20.58 48.44
CA ASP A 50 9.45 -20.76 48.53
C ASP A 50 8.78 -20.46 47.16
N ASP A 51 7.55 -20.94 46.97
CA ASP A 51 6.73 -20.72 45.76
C ASP A 51 7.40 -21.04 44.41
N CYS A 52 8.26 -22.06 44.38
CA CYS A 52 8.81 -22.61 43.14
C CYS A 52 7.69 -23.22 42.27
N GLN A 53 7.56 -22.75 41.03
CA GLN A 53 6.52 -23.20 40.08
C GLN A 53 7.16 -24.01 38.97
N LEU A 54 6.68 -25.23 38.75
CA LEU A 54 7.18 -26.16 37.75
C LEU A 54 6.04 -26.58 36.80
N VAL A 55 6.30 -26.59 35.49
CA VAL A 55 5.50 -27.36 34.53
C VAL A 55 6.10 -28.75 34.44
N CYS A 56 5.28 -29.79 34.52
CA CYS A 56 5.71 -31.17 34.32
C CYS A 56 5.02 -31.84 33.14
N ILE A 57 5.75 -32.68 32.42
CA ILE A 57 5.26 -33.56 31.36
C ILE A 57 5.58 -35.00 31.76
N ALA A 58 4.57 -35.86 31.85
CA ALA A 58 4.75 -37.26 32.18
C ALA A 58 5.55 -38.00 31.11
N GLN A 59 6.34 -39.01 31.50
CA GLN A 59 7.21 -39.74 30.56
C GLN A 59 6.43 -40.32 29.37
N GLU A 60 5.26 -40.91 29.67
CA GLU A 60 4.38 -41.52 28.67
C GLU A 60 3.82 -40.50 27.68
N ASP A 61 3.49 -39.29 28.14
CA ASP A 61 2.99 -38.21 27.28
C ASP A 61 4.13 -37.62 26.44
N TYR A 62 5.32 -37.41 27.03
CA TYR A 62 6.50 -36.92 26.32
C TYR A 62 6.91 -37.88 25.19
N TRP A 63 6.95 -39.18 25.48
CA TRP A 63 7.21 -40.21 24.48
C TRP A 63 6.09 -40.29 23.43
N ARG A 64 4.81 -40.22 23.83
CA ARG A 64 3.68 -40.26 22.89
C ARG A 64 3.68 -39.07 21.93
N ILE A 65 4.04 -37.87 22.41
CA ILE A 65 4.16 -36.66 21.58
C ILE A 65 5.26 -36.84 20.52
N LEU A 66 6.48 -37.21 20.92
CA LEU A 66 7.59 -37.40 19.98
C LEU A 66 7.32 -38.51 18.97
N ASN A 67 6.82 -39.68 19.42
CA ASN A 67 6.48 -40.78 18.52
C ASN A 67 5.27 -40.46 17.62
N HIS A 68 4.37 -39.55 18.01
CA HIS A 68 3.33 -39.06 17.12
C HIS A 68 3.90 -38.16 16.03
N MET A 69 4.85 -37.27 16.37
CA MET A 69 5.56 -36.47 15.37
C MET A 69 6.34 -37.36 14.38
N GLU A 70 7.14 -38.32 14.85
CA GLU A 70 7.88 -39.24 13.96
C GLU A 70 6.95 -40.02 13.03
N LYS A 71 5.81 -40.51 13.51
CA LYS A 71 4.82 -41.23 12.68
C LYS A 71 4.10 -40.35 11.67
N ASN A 72 3.99 -39.05 11.95
CA ASN A 72 3.42 -38.07 11.02
C ASN A 72 4.45 -37.59 9.98
N MET A 73 5.75 -37.87 10.16
CA MET A 73 6.79 -37.51 9.21
C MET A 73 6.98 -38.58 8.13
N GLN A 74 6.79 -38.18 6.87
CA GLN A 74 7.08 -38.98 5.68
C GLN A 74 8.42 -38.53 5.09
N LYS A 75 9.39 -39.44 5.02
CA LYS A 75 10.64 -39.25 4.28
C LYS A 75 10.46 -39.80 2.86
N VAL A 76 10.92 -39.04 1.86
CA VAL A 76 11.01 -39.44 0.46
C VAL A 76 12.48 -39.67 0.18
N GLU A 77 12.82 -40.90 -0.20
CA GLU A 77 14.19 -41.33 -0.46
C GLU A 77 14.34 -41.67 -1.95
N GLU A 78 15.38 -41.14 -2.58
CA GLU A 78 15.73 -41.37 -3.98
C GLU A 78 17.22 -41.76 -4.02
N GLU A 79 17.56 -42.85 -4.73
CA GLU A 79 18.90 -43.47 -4.76
C GLU A 79 19.50 -43.86 -3.38
N GLY A 80 18.69 -43.86 -2.32
CA GLY A 80 19.09 -44.16 -0.94
C GLY A 80 19.36 -42.92 -0.08
N GLU A 81 19.27 -41.72 -0.65
CA GLU A 81 19.39 -40.44 0.04
C GLU A 81 18.01 -39.81 0.29
N ILE A 82 17.84 -39.13 1.44
CA ILE A 82 16.58 -38.47 1.78
C ILE A 82 16.49 -37.15 1.01
N VAL A 83 15.69 -37.10 -0.06
CA VAL A 83 15.55 -35.90 -0.91
C VAL A 83 14.44 -34.95 -0.47
N MET A 84 13.45 -35.42 0.30
CA MET A 84 12.38 -34.57 0.82
C MET A 84 11.76 -35.16 2.09
N VAL A 85 11.32 -34.29 3.00
CA VAL A 85 10.58 -34.66 4.21
C VAL A 85 9.28 -33.86 4.28
N LYS A 86 8.17 -34.56 4.43
CA LYS A 86 6.83 -34.01 4.57
C LYS A 86 6.26 -34.36 5.95
N GLU A 87 5.46 -33.48 6.54
CA GLU A 87 4.75 -33.71 7.81
C GLU A 87 3.24 -33.77 7.55
N TYR A 88 2.58 -34.79 8.09
CA TYR A 88 1.12 -34.88 8.11
C TYR A 88 0.54 -33.93 9.16
N ARG A 89 -0.23 -32.92 8.72
CA ARG A 89 -0.91 -31.97 9.61
C ARG A 89 -2.42 -31.99 9.40
N GLU A 90 -3.14 -31.68 10.47
CA GLU A 90 -4.59 -31.44 10.46
C GLU A 90 -4.81 -29.96 10.83
N LEU A 91 -5.21 -29.12 9.86
CA LEU A 91 -5.33 -27.67 10.10
C LEU A 91 -6.66 -27.27 10.75
N ASP A 92 -7.74 -27.99 10.45
CA ASP A 92 -9.09 -27.60 10.88
C ASP A 92 -9.62 -28.50 12.00
N ARG A 93 -10.30 -27.90 12.98
CA ARG A 93 -11.13 -28.63 13.97
C ARG A 93 -12.25 -29.46 13.34
N SER A 94 -12.58 -29.21 12.06
CA SER A 94 -13.56 -29.95 11.27
C SER A 94 -13.04 -31.30 10.74
N GLY A 95 -11.71 -31.51 10.77
CA GLY A 95 -11.07 -32.72 10.24
C GLY A 95 -11.12 -32.88 8.72
N THR A 96 -11.53 -31.86 7.96
CA THR A 96 -11.64 -31.93 6.49
C THR A 96 -10.36 -31.54 5.73
N CYS A 97 -9.50 -30.71 6.33
CA CYS A 97 -8.19 -30.35 5.79
C CYS A 97 -7.07 -31.12 6.51
N LYS A 98 -6.77 -32.35 6.02
CA LYS A 98 -5.73 -33.24 6.56
C LYS A 98 -4.82 -33.76 5.46
N GLY A 99 -3.51 -33.84 5.72
CA GLY A 99 -2.54 -34.39 4.77
C GLY A 99 -1.14 -33.81 4.92
N HIS A 100 -0.28 -34.11 3.95
CA HIS A 100 1.15 -33.83 4.02
C HIS A 100 1.53 -32.42 3.54
N ILE A 101 2.46 -31.80 4.27
CA ILE A 101 3.05 -30.47 4.02
C ILE A 101 4.57 -30.62 3.92
N VAL A 102 5.22 -29.97 2.95
CA VAL A 102 6.69 -30.03 2.81
C VAL A 102 7.38 -29.26 3.93
N ILE A 103 8.31 -29.91 4.63
CA ILE A 103 9.13 -29.30 5.70
C ILE A 103 10.53 -28.96 5.20
N LYS A 104 11.16 -29.89 4.47
CA LYS A 104 12.48 -29.70 3.86
C LYS A 104 12.68 -30.58 2.63
N GLY A 105 13.60 -30.21 1.75
CA GLY A 105 13.98 -31.04 0.59
C GLY A 105 15.13 -30.44 -0.23
N THR A 106 15.59 -31.19 -1.23
CA THR A 106 16.56 -30.69 -2.22
C THR A 106 15.90 -29.67 -3.15
N PRO A 107 16.66 -28.72 -3.72
CA PRO A 107 16.13 -27.74 -4.67
C PRO A 107 15.35 -28.36 -5.83
N GLU A 108 15.87 -29.45 -6.40
CA GLU A 108 15.28 -30.18 -7.52
C GLU A 108 13.94 -30.82 -7.12
N ARG A 109 13.90 -31.43 -5.92
CA ARG A 109 12.70 -32.11 -5.44
C ARG A 109 11.60 -31.14 -5.04
N LEU A 110 11.96 -29.95 -4.55
CA LEU A 110 11.06 -28.82 -4.34
C LEU A 110 10.49 -28.30 -5.68
N ILE A 111 11.31 -28.14 -6.71
CA ILE A 111 10.83 -27.76 -8.06
C ILE A 111 9.82 -28.80 -8.57
N MET A 112 10.12 -30.10 -8.48
CA MET A 112 9.21 -31.17 -8.88
C MET A 112 7.86 -31.13 -8.14
N HIS A 113 7.87 -30.78 -6.85
CA HIS A 113 6.65 -30.72 -6.03
C HIS A 113 5.68 -29.58 -6.44
N LEU A 114 6.09 -28.62 -7.28
CA LEU A 114 5.19 -27.59 -7.81
C LEU A 114 4.05 -28.15 -8.67
N VAL A 115 4.26 -29.30 -9.31
CA VAL A 115 3.34 -29.90 -10.30
C VAL A 115 2.77 -31.23 -9.81
N GLU A 116 3.34 -31.83 -8.76
CA GLU A 116 2.66 -32.84 -7.95
C GLU A 116 1.35 -32.27 -7.36
N GLU A 117 0.39 -33.15 -7.07
CA GLU A 117 -1.00 -32.73 -6.77
C GLU A 117 -1.05 -31.63 -5.69
N PRO A 118 -1.73 -30.49 -5.96
CA PRO A 118 -1.80 -29.39 -5.01
C PRO A 118 -2.62 -29.83 -3.80
N SER A 119 -1.93 -30.21 -2.74
CA SER A 119 -2.51 -30.60 -1.46
C SER A 119 -3.48 -29.52 -0.99
N VAL A 120 -4.73 -29.90 -0.72
CA VAL A 120 -5.77 -29.01 -0.13
C VAL A 120 -5.28 -28.38 1.19
N VAL A 121 -4.30 -29.02 1.81
CA VAL A 121 -3.68 -28.74 3.11
C VAL A 121 -2.55 -27.72 3.02
N ASP A 122 -1.89 -27.59 1.86
CA ASP A 122 -0.82 -26.61 1.62
C ASP A 122 -1.12 -25.72 0.38
N PRO A 123 -2.21 -24.92 0.44
CA PRO A 123 -2.63 -24.07 -0.67
C PRO A 123 -1.69 -22.88 -0.92
N THR A 124 -0.71 -22.63 -0.04
CA THR A 124 0.28 -21.56 -0.21
C THR A 124 1.63 -22.05 -0.75
N TYR A 125 1.89 -23.37 -0.84
CA TYR A 125 3.17 -23.92 -1.31
C TYR A 125 3.77 -23.21 -2.52
N ILE A 126 2.97 -23.01 -3.58
CA ILE A 126 3.41 -22.36 -4.82
C ILE A 126 3.70 -20.86 -4.58
N GLU A 127 2.90 -20.17 -3.77
CA GLU A 127 3.15 -18.77 -3.39
C GLU A 127 4.40 -18.63 -2.50
N ASP A 128 4.63 -19.57 -1.58
CA ASP A 128 5.81 -19.66 -0.71
C ASP A 128 7.09 -19.92 -1.53
N PHE A 129 7.04 -20.91 -2.44
CA PHE A 129 8.15 -21.27 -3.33
C PHE A 129 8.51 -20.11 -4.27
N LEU A 130 7.52 -19.54 -4.97
CA LEU A 130 7.78 -18.45 -5.94
C LEU A 130 8.30 -17.17 -5.29
N LEU A 131 8.00 -16.94 -4.01
CA LEU A 131 8.60 -15.84 -3.25
C LEU A 131 10.05 -16.16 -2.83
N THR A 132 10.33 -17.39 -2.41
CA THR A 132 11.55 -17.74 -1.68
C THR A 132 12.61 -18.54 -2.45
N TYR A 133 12.34 -19.03 -3.67
CA TYR A 133 13.30 -19.81 -4.47
C TYR A 133 14.68 -19.14 -4.61
N ARG A 134 14.69 -17.80 -4.66
CA ARG A 134 15.88 -16.94 -4.69
C ARG A 134 16.88 -17.14 -3.54
N THR A 135 16.49 -17.78 -2.44
CA THR A 135 17.38 -18.07 -1.32
C THR A 135 18.14 -19.39 -1.46
N PHE A 136 17.79 -20.24 -2.45
CA PHE A 136 18.37 -21.57 -2.63
C PHE A 136 18.62 -22.01 -4.08
N LEU A 137 18.05 -21.32 -5.08
CA LEU A 137 18.38 -21.48 -6.51
C LEU A 137 19.34 -20.39 -6.97
N SER A 138 20.22 -20.74 -7.93
CA SER A 138 21.17 -19.78 -8.51
C SER A 138 20.54 -18.97 -9.65
N SER A 139 19.55 -19.53 -10.35
CA SER A 139 18.86 -18.86 -11.45
C SER A 139 17.36 -19.19 -11.49
N PRO A 140 16.47 -18.21 -11.73
CA PRO A 140 15.05 -18.48 -11.98
C PRO A 140 14.82 -19.35 -13.24
N MET A 141 15.78 -19.40 -14.16
CA MET A 141 15.69 -20.27 -15.35
C MET A 141 15.70 -21.77 -15.01
N GLU A 142 16.18 -22.18 -13.83
CA GLU A 142 16.07 -23.57 -13.38
C GLU A 142 14.61 -24.00 -13.25
N VAL A 143 13.76 -23.12 -12.71
CA VAL A 143 12.30 -23.28 -12.64
C VAL A 143 11.67 -23.08 -14.02
N GLY A 144 12.08 -22.03 -14.75
CA GLY A 144 11.54 -21.69 -16.08
C GLY A 144 11.69 -22.83 -17.09
N ASN A 145 12.88 -23.43 -17.19
CA ASN A 145 13.15 -24.55 -18.10
C ASN A 145 12.26 -25.76 -17.78
N LYS A 146 12.09 -26.10 -16.48
CA LYS A 146 11.20 -27.20 -16.06
C LYS A 146 9.74 -26.92 -16.39
N LEU A 147 9.27 -25.68 -16.22
CA LEU A 147 7.91 -25.30 -16.63
C LEU A 147 7.70 -25.41 -18.15
N LEU A 148 8.68 -25.02 -18.98
CA LEU A 148 8.62 -25.21 -20.44
C LEU A 148 8.63 -26.69 -20.86
N GLU A 149 9.40 -27.54 -20.16
CA GLU A 149 9.38 -28.99 -20.36
C GLU A 149 8.00 -29.58 -20.02
N TRP A 150 7.46 -29.26 -18.84
CA TRP A 150 6.16 -29.79 -18.38
C TRP A 150 4.98 -29.27 -19.18
N PHE A 151 5.03 -28.06 -19.75
CA PHE A 151 3.97 -27.56 -20.65
C PHE A 151 3.81 -28.44 -21.91
N LYS A 152 4.84 -29.20 -22.32
CA LYS A 152 4.69 -30.13 -23.45
C LYS A 152 3.79 -31.32 -23.10
N VAL A 153 3.68 -31.69 -21.83
CA VAL A 153 2.84 -32.80 -21.34
C VAL A 153 1.39 -32.32 -21.17
N ASP A 154 0.46 -32.91 -21.95
CA ASP A 154 -0.95 -32.46 -22.01
C ASP A 154 -1.60 -32.34 -20.62
N ASN A 155 -1.43 -33.35 -19.76
CA ASN A 155 -2.04 -33.40 -18.42
C ASN A 155 -1.54 -32.32 -17.45
N LEU A 156 -0.39 -31.69 -17.73
CA LEU A 156 0.25 -30.72 -16.82
C LEU A 156 0.06 -29.27 -17.28
N ARG A 157 -0.43 -29.03 -18.50
CA ARG A 157 -0.55 -27.68 -19.10
C ARG A 157 -1.30 -26.68 -18.25
N ASP A 158 -2.47 -27.05 -17.72
CA ASP A 158 -3.28 -26.12 -16.91
C ASP A 158 -2.60 -25.79 -15.57
N THR A 159 -1.95 -26.78 -14.93
CA THR A 159 -1.18 -26.58 -13.69
C THR A 159 0.01 -25.66 -13.92
N VAL A 160 0.81 -25.92 -14.96
CA VAL A 160 1.95 -25.07 -15.36
C VAL A 160 1.48 -23.65 -15.69
N THR A 161 0.39 -23.51 -16.47
CA THR A 161 -0.19 -22.20 -16.83
C THR A 161 -0.60 -21.41 -15.60
N ARG A 162 -1.24 -22.06 -14.62
CA ARG A 162 -1.60 -21.45 -13.35
C ARG A 162 -0.38 -20.98 -12.56
N ILE A 163 0.70 -21.77 -12.52
CA ILE A 163 1.96 -21.40 -11.84
C ILE A 163 2.60 -20.17 -12.49
N VAL A 164 2.73 -20.15 -13.83
CA VAL A 164 3.32 -19.01 -14.55
C VAL A 164 2.47 -17.75 -14.38
N LEU A 165 1.14 -17.85 -14.48
CA LEU A 165 0.24 -16.72 -14.24
C LEU A 165 0.34 -16.18 -12.80
N LEU A 166 0.52 -17.05 -11.82
CA LEU A 166 0.72 -16.66 -10.42
C LEU A 166 2.08 -15.97 -10.22
N TRP A 167 3.14 -16.50 -10.84
CA TRP A 167 4.48 -15.93 -10.81
C TRP A 167 4.51 -14.52 -11.41
N VAL A 168 4.01 -14.35 -12.64
CA VAL A 168 3.92 -13.04 -13.32
C VAL A 168 3.03 -12.05 -12.56
N ASN A 169 1.93 -12.52 -11.96
CA ASN A 169 1.07 -11.64 -11.17
C ASN A 169 1.70 -11.22 -9.84
N ASN A 170 2.48 -12.07 -9.17
CA ASN A 170 3.00 -11.77 -7.84
C ASN A 170 4.40 -11.14 -7.87
N HIS A 171 5.29 -11.59 -8.76
CA HIS A 171 6.72 -11.23 -8.81
C HIS A 171 7.15 -10.85 -10.24
N PHE A 172 6.46 -9.88 -10.85
CA PHE A 172 6.76 -9.41 -12.22
C PHE A 172 8.22 -8.95 -12.42
N ASN A 173 8.88 -8.49 -11.35
CA ASN A 173 10.25 -7.99 -11.36
C ASN A 173 11.30 -9.09 -11.56
N ASP A 174 10.94 -10.36 -11.35
CA ASP A 174 11.81 -11.49 -11.74
C ASP A 174 11.98 -11.55 -13.28
N PHE A 175 11.04 -10.94 -14.02
CA PHE A 175 11.03 -10.82 -15.48
C PHE A 175 11.48 -9.43 -15.95
N GLU A 176 11.00 -8.35 -15.30
CA GLU A 176 11.32 -6.96 -15.67
C GLU A 176 12.80 -6.64 -15.45
N GLY A 177 13.59 -6.65 -16.53
CA GLY A 177 15.03 -6.35 -16.50
C GLY A 177 15.94 -7.55 -16.73
N ASN A 178 15.42 -8.78 -16.69
CA ASN A 178 16.16 -10.00 -16.99
C ASN A 178 15.85 -10.49 -18.42
N PRO A 179 16.82 -10.44 -19.37
CA PRO A 179 16.59 -10.86 -20.75
C PRO A 179 16.17 -12.33 -20.88
N SER A 180 16.76 -13.23 -20.10
CA SER A 180 16.45 -14.67 -20.16
C SER A 180 15.03 -14.96 -19.68
N MET A 181 14.59 -14.30 -18.62
CA MET A 181 13.21 -14.42 -18.11
C MET A 181 12.19 -13.74 -19.04
N THR A 182 12.60 -12.67 -19.74
CA THR A 182 11.78 -12.06 -20.80
C THR A 182 11.61 -13.03 -21.98
N GLN A 183 12.69 -13.69 -22.42
CA GLN A 183 12.63 -14.71 -23.47
C GLN A 183 11.74 -15.90 -23.05
N PHE A 184 11.86 -16.38 -21.81
CA PHE A 184 10.97 -17.41 -21.26
C PHE A 184 9.48 -17.04 -21.39
N LEU A 185 9.10 -15.77 -21.14
CA LEU A 185 7.72 -15.32 -21.33
C LEU A 185 7.31 -15.30 -22.80
N GLU A 186 8.19 -14.87 -23.72
CA GLU A 186 7.89 -14.91 -25.16
C GLU A 186 7.71 -16.36 -25.66
N ASP A 187 8.58 -17.27 -25.25
CA ASP A 187 8.50 -18.70 -25.57
C ASP A 187 7.22 -19.32 -25.00
N PHE A 188 6.86 -18.98 -23.76
CA PHE A 188 5.63 -19.45 -23.12
C PHE A 188 4.36 -18.86 -23.77
N GLU A 189 4.39 -17.59 -24.21
CA GLU A 189 3.30 -16.99 -24.98
C GLU A 189 3.09 -17.69 -26.34
N ASN A 190 4.18 -18.05 -27.03
CA ASN A 190 4.10 -18.80 -28.28
C ASN A 190 3.48 -20.19 -28.06
N LEU A 191 3.92 -20.91 -27.02
CA LEU A 191 3.35 -22.22 -26.64
C LEU A 191 1.86 -22.14 -26.26
N LEU A 192 1.41 -21.06 -25.61
CA LEU A 192 -0.02 -20.84 -25.32
C LEU A 192 -0.85 -20.58 -26.59
N ASP A 193 -0.29 -19.91 -27.60
CA ASP A 193 -0.96 -19.65 -28.89
C ASP A 193 -1.04 -20.94 -29.73
N GLU A 194 0.04 -21.72 -29.80
CA GLU A 194 0.07 -23.05 -30.42
C GLU A 194 -0.94 -24.01 -29.78
N ALA A 195 -1.02 -24.04 -28.44
CA ALA A 195 -2.01 -24.79 -27.68
C ALA A 195 -3.43 -24.20 -27.75
N LYS A 196 -3.63 -23.06 -28.45
CA LYS A 196 -4.90 -22.34 -28.61
C LYS A 196 -5.54 -21.88 -27.29
N MET A 197 -4.75 -21.74 -26.22
CA MET A 197 -5.17 -21.34 -24.87
C MET A 197 -5.41 -19.82 -24.75
N ASN A 198 -6.18 -19.28 -25.71
CA ASN A 198 -6.46 -17.85 -25.91
C ASN A 198 -6.95 -17.10 -24.65
N GLY A 199 -7.69 -17.76 -23.76
CA GLY A 199 -8.12 -17.18 -22.48
C GLY A 199 -6.96 -16.94 -21.51
N HIS A 200 -6.06 -17.90 -21.40
CA HIS A 200 -4.86 -17.81 -20.55
C HIS A 200 -3.82 -16.85 -21.14
N LEU A 201 -3.65 -16.84 -22.47
CA LEU A 201 -2.79 -15.87 -23.15
C LEU A 201 -3.24 -14.41 -22.90
N ARG A 202 -4.56 -14.15 -22.93
CA ARG A 202 -5.13 -12.85 -22.56
C ARG A 202 -4.94 -12.51 -21.08
N LEU A 203 -5.04 -13.48 -20.19
CA LEU A 203 -4.78 -13.32 -18.75
C LEU A 203 -3.32 -12.93 -18.49
N LEU A 204 -2.36 -13.63 -19.10
CA LEU A 204 -0.93 -13.39 -18.98
C LEU A 204 -0.57 -11.97 -19.44
N ASN A 205 -1.00 -11.64 -20.66
CA ASN A 205 -0.84 -10.31 -21.25
C ASN A 205 -1.44 -9.19 -20.39
N MET A 206 -2.64 -9.40 -19.84
CA MET A 206 -3.32 -8.45 -18.97
C MET A 206 -2.64 -8.32 -17.61
N ALA A 207 -2.08 -9.39 -17.04
CA ALA A 207 -1.30 -9.36 -15.81
C ALA A 207 0.00 -8.56 -16.01
N SER A 208 0.76 -8.85 -17.06
CA SER A 208 1.98 -8.12 -17.43
C SER A 208 1.70 -6.63 -17.65
N ALA A 209 0.66 -6.28 -18.42
CA ALA A 209 0.27 -4.88 -18.64
C ALA A 209 -0.29 -4.19 -17.39
N ALA A 210 -0.89 -4.93 -16.45
CA ALA A 210 -1.34 -4.37 -15.16
C ALA A 210 -0.18 -4.13 -14.19
N LYS A 211 0.89 -4.93 -14.28
CA LYS A 211 2.07 -4.91 -13.40
C LYS A 211 3.21 -4.02 -13.87
N ALA A 212 3.35 -3.82 -15.19
CA ALA A 212 4.34 -2.91 -15.77
C ALA A 212 4.33 -1.52 -15.11
N LYS A 213 5.50 -1.06 -14.67
CA LYS A 213 5.66 0.22 -13.96
C LYS A 213 5.63 1.40 -14.94
N LEU A 214 5.24 2.56 -14.43
CA LEU A 214 5.36 3.83 -15.15
C LEU A 214 6.83 4.28 -15.05
N ARG A 215 7.49 4.52 -16.18
CA ARG A 215 8.92 4.89 -16.24
C ARG A 215 9.07 6.28 -16.83
N GLN A 216 9.96 7.09 -16.25
CA GLN A 216 10.27 8.43 -16.75
C GLN A 216 11.61 8.38 -17.50
N VAL A 217 11.56 8.62 -18.81
CA VAL A 217 12.69 8.50 -19.73
C VAL A 217 13.07 9.89 -20.23
N MET A 218 14.29 10.32 -19.93
CA MET A 218 14.81 11.64 -20.31
C MET A 218 15.69 11.52 -21.56
N LEU A 219 15.25 12.10 -22.68
CA LEU A 219 16.05 12.16 -23.91
C LEU A 219 16.40 13.61 -24.24
N GLN A 220 17.67 13.84 -24.59
CA GLN A 220 18.15 15.13 -25.10
C GLN A 220 18.60 14.98 -26.55
N LYS A 221 17.89 15.63 -27.46
CA LYS A 221 18.30 15.75 -28.86
C LYS A 221 19.36 16.84 -29.00
N THR A 222 20.38 16.58 -29.83
CA THR A 222 21.42 17.56 -30.18
C THR A 222 20.88 18.76 -30.94
N ASN A 223 19.92 18.56 -31.84
CA ASN A 223 19.24 19.61 -32.63
C ASN A 223 17.77 19.25 -32.87
N ARG A 224 16.92 20.21 -33.27
CA ARG A 224 15.51 19.93 -33.60
C ARG A 224 15.36 18.98 -34.78
N ASP A 225 16.22 19.12 -35.78
CA ASP A 225 16.22 18.31 -37.01
C ASP A 225 16.88 16.94 -36.85
N SER A 226 17.39 16.59 -35.66
CA SER A 226 17.95 15.25 -35.46
C SER A 226 16.85 14.18 -35.53
N PRO A 227 17.09 13.05 -36.24
CA PRO A 227 16.11 11.99 -36.36
C PRO A 227 15.86 11.34 -35.01
N LEU A 228 14.61 10.93 -34.75
CA LEU A 228 14.27 10.18 -33.55
C LEU A 228 14.99 8.82 -33.56
N PRO A 229 15.59 8.38 -32.43
CA PRO A 229 16.28 7.09 -32.32
C PRO A 229 15.32 5.88 -32.25
N PHE A 230 14.01 6.10 -32.36
CA PHE A 230 12.97 5.08 -32.30
C PHE A 230 11.84 5.39 -33.31
N SER A 231 11.06 4.36 -33.66
CA SER A 231 9.86 4.48 -34.47
C SER A 231 8.58 4.47 -33.61
N LEU A 232 7.55 5.16 -34.09
CA LEU A 232 6.24 5.26 -33.45
C LEU A 232 5.19 4.47 -34.24
N LEU A 233 4.16 3.99 -33.54
CA LEU A 233 3.03 3.29 -34.13
C LEU A 233 1.78 3.54 -33.26
N GLY A 234 0.58 3.54 -33.86
CA GLY A 234 -0.68 3.84 -33.17
C GLY A 234 -1.26 5.20 -33.54
N GLY A 235 -1.87 5.90 -32.57
CA GLY A 235 -2.57 7.17 -32.74
C GLY A 235 -4.08 7.07 -32.55
N SER A 236 -4.70 8.12 -32.02
CA SER A 236 -6.13 8.12 -31.68
C SER A 236 -7.05 7.93 -32.88
N GLU A 237 -6.60 8.27 -34.09
CA GLU A 237 -7.30 7.96 -35.35
C GLU A 237 -7.43 6.45 -35.64
N ARG A 238 -6.61 5.61 -34.98
CA ARG A 238 -6.71 4.14 -35.01
C ARG A 238 -7.41 3.55 -33.78
N GLY A 239 -7.82 4.39 -32.82
CA GLY A 239 -8.40 3.98 -31.53
C GLY A 239 -7.39 3.57 -30.45
N PHE A 240 -6.09 3.66 -30.74
CA PHE A 240 -4.99 3.26 -29.85
C PHE A 240 -4.20 4.46 -29.34
N GLY A 241 -3.43 4.27 -28.26
CA GLY A 241 -2.40 5.22 -27.83
C GLY A 241 -1.22 5.29 -28.81
N ILE A 242 -0.20 6.07 -28.45
CA ILE A 242 1.09 6.11 -29.17
C ILE A 242 2.04 5.08 -28.53
N PHE A 243 2.61 4.20 -29.35
CA PHE A 243 3.53 3.13 -28.93
C PHE A 243 4.88 3.23 -29.64
N ILE A 244 5.91 2.70 -29.00
CA ILE A 244 7.25 2.48 -29.56
C ILE A 244 7.27 1.15 -30.33
N ASP A 245 7.54 1.17 -31.63
CA ASP A 245 7.56 -0.05 -32.47
C ASP A 245 8.97 -0.64 -32.66
N SER A 246 10.00 0.21 -32.71
CA SER A 246 11.40 -0.19 -32.70
C SER A 246 12.27 0.90 -32.09
N VAL A 247 13.37 0.49 -31.45
CA VAL A 247 14.41 1.38 -30.91
C VAL A 247 15.72 0.96 -31.55
N LYS A 248 16.56 1.91 -31.96
CA LYS A 248 17.88 1.60 -32.50
C LYS A 248 18.80 1.14 -31.37
N GLU A 249 19.44 -0.01 -31.55
CA GLU A 249 20.50 -0.50 -30.67
C GLU A 249 21.62 0.53 -30.55
N ASN A 250 22.26 0.62 -29.37
CA ASN A 250 23.32 1.59 -29.05
C ASN A 250 22.94 3.06 -29.31
N SER A 251 21.66 3.42 -29.16
CA SER A 251 21.19 4.81 -29.22
C SER A 251 20.86 5.36 -27.84
N MET A 252 20.81 6.68 -27.70
CA MET A 252 20.40 7.35 -26.45
C MET A 252 19.03 6.89 -25.92
N ALA A 253 18.14 6.38 -26.79
CA ALA A 253 16.87 5.82 -26.34
C ALA A 253 16.99 4.39 -25.81
N PHE A 254 17.92 3.60 -26.35
CA PHE A 254 18.24 2.27 -25.82
C PHE A 254 18.97 2.38 -24.47
N GLU A 255 19.93 3.30 -24.35
CA GLU A 255 20.64 3.62 -23.10
C GLU A 255 19.69 4.17 -22.02
N ALA A 256 18.68 4.97 -22.41
CA ALA A 256 17.63 5.44 -21.52
C ALA A 256 16.46 4.44 -21.33
N GLU A 257 16.72 3.14 -21.58
CA GLU A 257 15.80 2.01 -21.39
C GLU A 257 14.44 2.06 -22.10
N LEU A 258 14.31 2.85 -23.17
CA LEU A 258 13.11 2.81 -24.01
C LEU A 258 13.05 1.48 -24.77
N LYS A 259 11.93 0.78 -24.69
CA LYS A 259 11.75 -0.59 -25.22
C LYS A 259 10.57 -0.65 -26.19
N ARG A 260 10.61 -1.63 -27.08
CA ARG A 260 9.50 -1.96 -27.98
C ARG A 260 8.25 -2.33 -27.16
N GLY A 261 7.08 -1.81 -27.55
CA GLY A 261 5.84 -2.01 -26.81
C GLY A 261 5.63 -1.07 -25.62
N ASP A 262 6.53 -0.11 -25.37
CA ASP A 262 6.26 1.01 -24.48
C ASP A 262 5.17 1.92 -25.07
N GLN A 263 4.14 2.21 -24.27
CA GLN A 263 3.11 3.22 -24.57
C GLN A 263 3.55 4.56 -23.99
N ILE A 264 3.49 5.64 -24.79
CA ILE A 264 3.73 7.00 -24.32
C ILE A 264 2.44 7.53 -23.65
N ILE A 265 2.55 7.91 -22.38
CA ILE A 265 1.44 8.44 -21.57
C ILE A 265 1.51 9.96 -21.47
N GLU A 266 2.71 10.52 -21.31
CA GLU A 266 2.93 11.97 -21.19
C GLU A 266 4.26 12.38 -21.85
N ILE A 267 4.33 13.59 -22.40
CA ILE A 267 5.60 14.23 -22.80
C ILE A 267 5.61 15.67 -22.29
N ASN A 268 6.64 16.07 -21.54
CA ASN A 268 6.87 17.46 -21.11
C ASN A 268 5.63 18.15 -20.47
N GLY A 269 4.82 17.43 -19.68
CA GLY A 269 3.60 17.97 -19.07
C GLY A 269 2.33 17.86 -19.93
N GLN A 270 2.40 17.28 -21.13
CA GLN A 270 1.28 17.12 -22.07
C GLN A 270 0.81 15.66 -22.13
N ASN A 271 -0.50 15.41 -21.98
CA ASN A 271 -1.10 14.07 -22.04
C ASN A 271 -1.11 13.51 -23.48
N PHE A 272 -0.68 12.25 -23.65
CA PHE A 272 -0.57 11.52 -24.92
C PHE A 272 -1.58 10.37 -25.07
N GLU A 273 -2.51 10.17 -24.13
CA GLU A 273 -3.49 9.07 -24.17
C GLU A 273 -4.49 9.17 -25.33
N ASN A 274 -4.82 10.39 -25.77
CA ASN A 274 -5.83 10.66 -26.82
C ASN A 274 -5.30 11.58 -27.94
N ILE A 275 -4.02 11.45 -28.29
CA ILE A 275 -3.36 12.27 -29.32
C ILE A 275 -3.33 11.56 -30.69
N SER A 276 -3.45 12.32 -31.79
CA SER A 276 -3.27 11.76 -33.14
C SER A 276 -1.79 11.53 -33.45
N TYR A 277 -1.49 10.58 -34.33
CA TYR A 277 -0.10 10.25 -34.70
C TYR A 277 0.67 11.46 -35.24
N SER A 278 0.05 12.26 -36.10
CA SER A 278 0.63 13.48 -36.66
C SER A 278 1.09 14.45 -35.57
N LYS A 279 0.19 14.80 -34.65
CA LYS A 279 0.45 15.76 -33.57
C LYS A 279 1.48 15.22 -32.58
N ALA A 280 1.49 13.91 -32.31
CA ALA A 280 2.52 13.27 -31.49
C ALA A 280 3.92 13.40 -32.14
N ALA A 281 4.02 13.12 -33.44
CA ALA A 281 5.26 13.26 -34.20
C ALA A 281 5.76 14.72 -34.23
N ASP A 282 4.87 15.70 -34.38
CA ASP A 282 5.21 17.12 -34.35
C ASP A 282 5.79 17.56 -32.99
N ILE A 283 5.17 17.14 -31.87
CA ILE A 283 5.67 17.44 -30.52
C ILE A 283 7.05 16.81 -30.28
N LEU A 284 7.26 15.57 -30.72
CA LEU A 284 8.53 14.85 -30.61
C LEU A 284 9.64 15.43 -31.51
N ARG A 285 9.29 16.03 -32.64
CA ARG A 285 10.25 16.74 -33.52
C ARG A 285 10.63 18.10 -32.96
N ASN A 286 9.66 18.91 -32.56
CA ASN A 286 9.85 20.32 -32.22
C ASN A 286 10.59 20.58 -30.89
N ASN A 287 10.58 19.61 -29.97
CA ASN A 287 11.27 19.72 -28.69
C ASN A 287 12.68 19.10 -28.75
N THR A 288 13.66 19.73 -28.08
CA THR A 288 15.02 19.19 -27.92
C THR A 288 15.18 18.37 -26.65
N HIS A 289 14.56 18.80 -25.54
CA HIS A 289 14.45 18.02 -24.32
C HIS A 289 13.10 17.31 -24.29
N LEU A 290 13.13 15.99 -24.10
CA LEU A 290 11.96 15.12 -24.07
C LEU A 290 11.95 14.35 -22.75
N CYS A 291 11.15 14.83 -21.81
CA CYS A 291 10.74 14.10 -20.62
C CYS A 291 9.54 13.22 -21.00
N LEU A 292 9.80 11.96 -21.34
CA LEU A 292 8.80 10.96 -21.69
C LEU A 292 8.33 10.24 -20.42
N THR A 293 7.02 10.10 -20.25
CA THR A 293 6.42 9.20 -19.26
C THR A 293 5.83 8.02 -20.02
N VAL A 294 6.42 6.84 -19.86
CA VAL A 294 6.08 5.63 -20.64
C VAL A 294 5.60 4.50 -19.73
N LYS A 295 4.86 3.55 -20.32
CA LYS A 295 4.45 2.31 -19.67
C LYS A 295 4.48 1.14 -20.65
N THR A 296 5.18 0.06 -20.30
CA THR A 296 5.20 -1.17 -21.09
C THR A 296 3.78 -1.76 -21.19
N ASN A 297 3.26 -1.96 -22.40
CA ASN A 297 1.91 -2.50 -22.62
C ASN A 297 1.86 -3.37 -23.88
N ILE A 298 2.61 -4.49 -23.80
CA ILE A 298 2.82 -5.46 -24.89
C ILE A 298 1.49 -5.99 -25.46
N PHE A 299 0.47 -6.18 -24.63
CA PHE A 299 -0.83 -6.67 -25.07
C PHE A 299 -1.48 -5.77 -26.12
N VAL A 300 -1.71 -4.50 -25.77
CA VAL A 300 -2.36 -3.53 -26.66
C VAL A 300 -1.46 -3.24 -27.88
N PHE A 301 -0.14 -3.31 -27.70
CA PHE A 301 0.82 -3.23 -28.80
C PHE A 301 0.69 -4.40 -29.80
N LYS A 302 0.54 -5.65 -29.33
CA LYS A 302 0.30 -6.83 -30.20
C LYS A 302 -1.07 -6.75 -30.91
N GLU A 303 -2.12 -6.27 -30.26
CA GLU A 303 -3.42 -6.00 -30.92
C GLU A 303 -3.28 -4.94 -32.02
N LEU A 304 -2.60 -3.84 -31.73
CA LEU A 304 -2.30 -2.77 -32.69
C LEU A 304 -1.47 -3.28 -33.88
N GLN A 305 -0.44 -4.11 -33.65
CA GLN A 305 0.34 -4.73 -34.73
C GLN A 305 -0.49 -5.68 -35.60
N ASN A 306 -1.39 -6.47 -35.00
CA ASN A 306 -2.31 -7.32 -35.76
C ASN A 306 -3.27 -6.50 -36.63
N CYS A 307 -3.78 -5.37 -36.12
CA CYS A 307 -4.58 -4.42 -36.90
C CYS A 307 -3.78 -3.89 -38.12
N VAL A 308 -2.57 -3.37 -37.88
CA VAL A 308 -1.70 -2.83 -38.96
C VAL A 308 -1.23 -3.90 -39.95
N ARG A 309 -1.08 -5.15 -39.52
CA ARG A 309 -0.75 -6.28 -40.41
C ARG A 309 -1.93 -6.64 -41.31
N ASN A 310 -3.17 -6.49 -40.84
CA ASN A 310 -4.37 -6.72 -41.64
C ASN A 310 -4.61 -5.57 -42.65
N ASP A 311 -4.40 -4.32 -42.25
CA ASP A 311 -4.42 -3.14 -43.14
C ASP A 311 -3.39 -3.24 -44.28
N LYS A 312 -2.27 -3.95 -44.07
CA LYS A 312 -1.25 -4.18 -45.11
C LYS A 312 -1.58 -5.36 -46.05
N LYS A 313 -2.46 -6.28 -45.64
CA LYS A 313 -2.89 -7.42 -46.47
C LYS A 313 -4.12 -7.11 -47.32
N ASN A 314 -5.02 -6.28 -46.80
CA ASN A 314 -6.19 -5.80 -47.51
C ASN A 314 -5.93 -4.33 -47.89
N GLY A 315 -5.66 -4.05 -49.18
CA GLY A 315 -5.24 -2.73 -49.68
C GLY A 315 -6.26 -1.58 -49.61
N ALA A 316 -7.20 -1.63 -48.66
CA ALA A 316 -8.16 -0.59 -48.33
C ALA A 316 -8.40 -0.62 -46.81
N PRO A 317 -8.65 0.53 -46.14
CA PRO A 317 -8.88 0.60 -44.70
C PRO A 317 -10.22 -0.03 -44.32
N HIS A 318 -10.24 -1.35 -44.20
CA HIS A 318 -11.39 -2.11 -43.73
C HIS A 318 -11.44 -2.04 -42.20
N PHE A 319 -12.11 -1.01 -41.69
CA PHE A 319 -12.51 -0.96 -40.29
C PHE A 319 -13.37 -2.18 -39.96
N THR A 320 -12.78 -3.20 -39.34
CA THR A 320 -13.53 -4.32 -38.76
C THR A 320 -14.41 -3.79 -37.64
N LYS A 321 -15.74 -3.72 -37.90
CA LYS A 321 -16.78 -3.63 -36.86
C LYS A 321 -16.71 -4.86 -35.94
N CYS A 322 -15.78 -4.84 -34.99
CA CYS A 322 -15.61 -5.93 -34.00
C CYS A 322 -15.97 -5.51 -32.57
N PHE A 323 -16.51 -4.30 -32.39
CA PHE A 323 -17.05 -3.79 -31.11
C PHE A 323 -18.34 -2.98 -31.30
N GLU A 324 -19.38 -3.60 -31.87
CA GLU A 324 -20.77 -3.32 -31.44
C GLU A 324 -21.14 -4.42 -30.45
N MET A 325 -21.25 -4.08 -29.16
CA MET A 325 -21.90 -4.98 -28.20
C MET A 325 -23.38 -5.08 -28.57
N LYS A 326 -23.75 -6.12 -29.31
CA LYS A 326 -25.14 -6.58 -29.37
C LYS A 326 -25.55 -7.03 -27.97
N GLY A 327 -26.23 -6.14 -27.25
CA GLY A 327 -26.88 -6.48 -26.00
C GLY A 327 -28.01 -7.46 -26.28
N ASN A 328 -27.90 -8.69 -25.79
CA ASN A 328 -29.01 -9.62 -25.77
C ASN A 328 -30.13 -9.06 -24.89
N ARG A 329 -31.15 -8.49 -25.52
CA ARG A 329 -32.49 -8.34 -24.93
C ARG A 329 -33.46 -9.12 -25.81
N PHE A 330 -34.09 -10.13 -25.22
CA PHE A 330 -35.22 -10.80 -25.85
C PHE A 330 -36.36 -9.80 -26.04
N SER A 331 -37.03 -9.90 -27.17
CA SER A 331 -38.04 -8.93 -27.63
C SER A 331 -39.41 -9.24 -27.04
N ILE A 332 -40.17 -8.19 -26.70
CA ILE A 332 -41.64 -8.21 -26.66
C ILE A 332 -42.11 -6.96 -27.44
N ALA A 333 -43.27 -7.09 -28.09
CA ALA A 333 -43.68 -6.28 -29.24
C ALA A 333 -44.33 -4.91 -28.93
N GLU A 334 -44.71 -4.22 -30.02
CA GLU A 334 -45.01 -2.80 -30.19
C GLU A 334 -46.34 -2.30 -29.61
N MET A 335 -46.45 -0.97 -29.45
CA MET A 335 -47.61 -0.17 -29.90
C MET A 335 -47.13 1.23 -30.38
N PRO A 336 -47.75 1.85 -31.41
CA PRO A 336 -47.24 3.07 -32.06
C PRO A 336 -48.00 4.37 -31.70
N GLY A 337 -47.40 5.52 -32.01
CA GLY A 337 -48.04 6.85 -31.99
C GLY A 337 -47.08 8.03 -32.21
N ASP A 338 -46.99 8.53 -33.45
CA ASP A 338 -47.10 9.92 -33.94
C ASP A 338 -46.63 11.14 -33.07
N ILE A 339 -46.05 12.25 -33.55
CA ILE A 339 -45.65 12.75 -34.90
C ILE A 339 -44.66 13.97 -34.75
N GLU A 340 -43.78 14.19 -35.74
CA GLU A 340 -43.02 15.43 -36.13
C GLU A 340 -42.05 16.25 -35.21
N LEU A 341 -40.73 16.14 -35.49
CA LEU A 341 -39.75 17.14 -36.05
C LEU A 341 -39.80 18.67 -35.71
N PRO A 342 -38.71 19.46 -35.95
CA PRO A 342 -37.27 19.25 -35.68
C PRO A 342 -36.51 20.52 -35.16
N THR A 343 -35.30 20.38 -34.60
CA THR A 343 -34.23 21.42 -34.69
C THR A 343 -32.82 20.81 -34.66
N ASP A 344 -31.94 21.28 -35.54
CA ASP A 344 -30.56 20.81 -35.69
C ASP A 344 -29.61 21.32 -34.57
N SER A 345 -28.84 20.41 -33.98
CA SER A 345 -27.47 20.73 -33.50
C SER A 345 -26.60 19.46 -33.42
N LYS A 346 -25.72 19.28 -34.42
CA LYS A 346 -24.76 18.17 -34.46
C LYS A 346 -23.67 18.35 -33.40
N SER A 347 -23.76 17.62 -32.29
CA SER A 347 -22.66 17.49 -31.32
C SER A 347 -21.71 16.36 -31.74
N TYR A 348 -20.47 16.72 -32.09
CA TYR A 348 -19.39 15.74 -32.33
C TYR A 348 -18.98 15.07 -31.02
N LYS A 349 -19.50 13.86 -30.76
CA LYS A 349 -18.97 12.98 -29.70
C LYS A 349 -17.58 12.49 -30.10
N LYS A 350 -16.54 13.00 -29.44
CA LYS A 350 -15.17 12.46 -29.56
C LYS A 350 -15.12 11.04 -29.00
N MET A 351 -14.61 10.11 -29.78
CA MET A 351 -14.34 8.73 -29.34
C MET A 351 -13.11 8.72 -28.43
N LYS A 352 -13.17 7.99 -27.30
CA LYS A 352 -12.07 7.89 -26.32
C LYS A 352 -11.23 6.66 -26.64
N ALA A 353 -9.91 6.81 -26.73
CA ALA A 353 -9.01 5.69 -26.99
C ALA A 353 -9.02 4.68 -25.83
N HIS A 354 -8.78 3.40 -26.14
CA HIS A 354 -8.87 2.33 -25.16
C HIS A 354 -7.59 2.24 -24.30
N THR A 355 -7.63 2.83 -23.10
CA THR A 355 -6.61 2.62 -22.05
C THR A 355 -7.14 1.72 -20.93
N VAL A 356 -6.50 0.57 -20.71
CA VAL A 356 -6.93 -0.43 -19.71
C VAL A 356 -6.38 -0.08 -18.32
N SER A 357 -6.82 1.05 -17.75
CA SER A 357 -6.43 1.47 -16.39
C SER A 357 -7.31 0.88 -15.28
N ALA A 358 -8.54 0.45 -15.60
CA ALA A 358 -9.57 0.03 -14.64
C ALA A 358 -9.58 -1.49 -14.29
N GLY A 359 -8.50 -2.23 -14.58
CA GLY A 359 -8.49 -3.70 -14.55
C GLY A 359 -8.27 -4.38 -13.19
N ARG A 360 -7.51 -3.76 -12.27
CA ARG A 360 -6.86 -4.45 -11.12
C ARG A 360 -7.82 -5.30 -10.27
N TYR A 361 -8.98 -4.75 -9.90
CA TYR A 361 -9.99 -5.45 -9.08
C TYR A 361 -10.70 -6.59 -9.84
N LYS A 362 -10.96 -6.42 -11.15
CA LYS A 362 -11.62 -7.45 -11.97
C LYS A 362 -10.71 -8.65 -12.21
N ILE A 363 -9.41 -8.43 -12.39
CA ILE A 363 -8.41 -9.50 -12.54
C ILE A 363 -8.35 -10.34 -11.26
N ARG A 364 -8.17 -9.68 -10.10
CA ARG A 364 -8.15 -10.35 -8.79
C ARG A 364 -9.43 -11.17 -8.57
N LYS A 365 -10.62 -10.59 -8.81
CA LYS A 365 -11.91 -11.27 -8.67
C LYS A 365 -12.13 -12.43 -9.66
N MET A 366 -11.48 -12.40 -10.82
CA MET A 366 -11.53 -13.50 -11.80
C MET A 366 -10.58 -14.62 -11.39
N MET A 367 -9.37 -14.30 -10.93
CA MET A 367 -8.41 -15.27 -10.39
C MET A 367 -8.94 -15.94 -9.10
N GLU A 368 -9.61 -15.20 -8.22
CA GLU A 368 -10.33 -15.73 -7.06
C GLU A 368 -11.43 -16.72 -7.48
N LYS A 369 -12.20 -16.45 -8.54
CA LYS A 369 -13.21 -17.39 -9.04
C LYS A 369 -12.59 -18.69 -9.56
N THR A 370 -11.45 -18.64 -10.25
CA THR A 370 -10.68 -19.84 -10.62
C THR A 370 -10.00 -20.52 -9.43
N ARG A 371 -9.82 -19.84 -8.28
CA ARG A 371 -9.35 -20.46 -7.03
C ARG A 371 -10.43 -21.36 -6.41
N PHE A 372 -11.71 -21.04 -6.59
CA PHE A 372 -12.84 -21.83 -6.08
C PHE A 372 -13.30 -22.97 -7.00
N SER A 373 -12.93 -22.98 -8.29
CA SER A 373 -13.27 -24.07 -9.22
C SER A 373 -12.34 -25.29 -9.14
N ILE A 374 -11.52 -25.39 -8.08
CA ILE A 374 -10.47 -26.41 -7.88
C ILE A 374 -10.81 -27.34 -6.68
N LEU A 375 -11.85 -27.04 -5.91
CA LEU A 375 -12.40 -28.00 -4.93
C LEU A 375 -13.35 -28.98 -5.64
N PRO A 376 -13.34 -30.28 -5.28
CA PRO A 376 -14.24 -31.26 -5.89
C PRO A 376 -15.71 -30.89 -5.61
N PRO A 377 -16.63 -31.14 -6.56
CA PRO A 377 -18.04 -30.87 -6.34
C PRO A 377 -18.56 -31.76 -5.22
N LYS A 378 -19.17 -31.16 -4.19
CA LYS A 378 -19.88 -31.92 -3.15
C LYS A 378 -20.98 -32.76 -3.81
N PRO A 379 -21.11 -34.06 -3.49
CA PRO A 379 -22.27 -34.82 -3.92
C PRO A 379 -23.53 -34.22 -3.29
N PHE A 380 -24.49 -33.83 -4.11
CA PHE A 380 -25.82 -33.43 -3.66
C PHE A 380 -26.61 -34.67 -3.24
N SER A 381 -27.26 -34.60 -2.09
CA SER A 381 -28.35 -35.50 -1.72
C SER A 381 -29.43 -34.68 -1.00
N ASP A 382 -30.54 -34.44 -1.69
CA ASP A 382 -31.71 -33.75 -1.13
C ASP A 382 -32.41 -34.60 -0.06
N ALA A 383 -32.67 -34.01 1.10
CA ALA A 383 -33.71 -34.48 2.03
C ALA A 383 -34.21 -33.33 2.93
N CYS A 384 -35.51 -33.34 3.20
CA CYS A 384 -36.23 -32.29 3.93
C CYS A 384 -36.37 -32.59 5.44
N ILE A 385 -36.55 -31.51 6.22
CA ILE A 385 -37.46 -31.36 7.39
C ILE A 385 -37.36 -32.38 8.56
N GLY A 386 -37.22 -31.83 9.79
CA GLY A 386 -37.48 -32.54 11.05
C GLY A 386 -36.61 -31.96 12.18
N GLN A 387 -37.11 -30.98 12.94
CA GLN A 387 -37.82 -31.13 14.23
C GLN A 387 -36.92 -31.44 15.44
N SER A 388 -37.24 -30.73 16.52
CA SER A 388 -36.69 -30.78 17.88
C SER A 388 -36.71 -32.18 18.52
N GLN A 389 -35.82 -32.41 19.48
CA GLN A 389 -36.26 -32.53 20.89
C GLN A 389 -35.13 -32.31 21.90
N ASP A 390 -35.52 -31.82 23.07
CA ASP A 390 -34.71 -31.81 24.29
C ASP A 390 -34.37 -33.24 24.74
N ASP A 391 -33.34 -33.38 25.58
CA ASP A 391 -33.63 -34.04 26.86
C ASP A 391 -32.72 -33.48 27.99
N SER A 392 -33.38 -32.95 29.01
CA SER A 392 -32.80 -32.43 30.26
C SER A 392 -33.17 -33.38 31.38
N ILE A 393 -32.32 -33.64 32.39
CA ILE A 393 -32.67 -34.16 33.75
C ILE A 393 -31.37 -34.40 34.56
N VAL A 394 -31.20 -34.15 35.86
CA VAL A 394 -31.95 -33.39 36.91
C VAL A 394 -30.92 -33.00 38.00
N GLY A 395 -30.95 -31.78 38.54
CA GLY A 395 -31.37 -31.54 39.94
C GLY A 395 -30.25 -30.94 40.81
N THR A 396 -30.47 -30.11 41.83
CA THR A 396 -31.71 -29.60 42.46
C THR A 396 -31.52 -28.22 43.11
N LYS A 397 -32.56 -27.37 43.09
CA LYS A 397 -33.10 -26.44 44.13
C LYS A 397 -32.19 -26.05 45.32
N GLN A 398 -32.17 -24.84 45.92
CA GLN A 398 -32.94 -23.56 45.87
C GLN A 398 -32.08 -22.53 46.70
N CYS A 399 -32.19 -21.19 46.70
CA CYS A 399 -33.36 -20.30 46.63
C CYS A 399 -32.98 -18.80 46.41
N ARG A 400 -33.74 -18.11 45.53
CA ARG A 400 -34.23 -16.69 45.59
C ARG A 400 -33.29 -15.45 45.59
N HIS A 401 -33.28 -14.76 44.43
CA HIS A 401 -33.46 -13.31 44.14
C HIS A 401 -32.61 -12.23 44.88
N SER A 402 -32.17 -11.13 44.26
CA SER A 402 -32.67 -10.42 43.06
C SER A 402 -31.53 -9.82 42.21
N VAL A 403 -31.80 -9.51 40.94
CA VAL A 403 -30.79 -9.22 39.89
C VAL A 403 -30.62 -7.72 39.60
N ALA A 404 -29.38 -7.22 39.53
CA ALA A 404 -28.97 -6.04 38.72
C ALA A 404 -27.44 -5.77 38.71
N ILE A 405 -26.57 -6.72 38.32
CA ILE A 405 -25.10 -6.48 38.18
C ILE A 405 -24.52 -7.18 36.92
N MET A 406 -23.50 -6.54 36.32
CA MET A 406 -22.59 -6.93 35.22
C MET A 406 -22.02 -8.37 35.32
N PRO A 407 -21.70 -9.03 34.18
CA PRO A 407 -20.31 -9.44 33.84
C PRO A 407 -20.00 -9.26 32.32
N SER A 408 -18.78 -9.08 31.78
CA SER A 408 -17.40 -9.60 31.99
C SER A 408 -17.05 -10.91 31.24
N LEU A 409 -16.26 -10.75 30.16
CA LEU A 409 -15.10 -11.56 29.71
C LEU A 409 -15.21 -13.08 29.40
N SER A 410 -14.83 -13.42 28.15
CA SER A 410 -14.02 -14.60 27.70
C SER A 410 -14.56 -16.04 27.95
N SER A 411 -14.46 -17.03 27.06
CA SER A 411 -13.77 -17.24 25.76
C SER A 411 -14.50 -18.40 24.98
N SER A 412 -14.03 -19.10 23.92
CA SER A 412 -12.75 -19.11 23.19
C SER A 412 -12.88 -19.65 21.73
N THR A 413 -12.43 -18.84 20.77
CA THR A 413 -11.80 -19.23 19.48
C THR A 413 -12.60 -20.04 18.42
N PRO A 414 -12.21 -20.00 17.12
CA PRO A 414 -13.18 -19.66 16.05
C PRO A 414 -13.23 -20.69 14.91
N ASP A 415 -14.15 -20.50 13.95
CA ASP A 415 -13.82 -20.55 12.50
C ASP A 415 -14.97 -20.03 11.60
N LEU A 416 -14.70 -19.95 10.29
CA LEU A 416 -15.69 -19.74 9.20
C LEU A 416 -16.40 -18.36 9.17
N GLN A 417 -15.65 -17.29 8.89
CA GLN A 417 -16.26 -16.13 8.21
C GLN A 417 -16.35 -16.38 6.71
N GLN A 418 -17.56 -16.69 6.26
CA GLN A 418 -17.95 -16.65 4.85
C GLN A 418 -17.70 -15.25 4.28
N PRO A 419 -17.36 -15.11 2.98
CA PRO A 419 -17.25 -13.80 2.35
C PRO A 419 -18.62 -13.12 2.33
N THR A 420 -18.81 -12.11 3.17
CA THR A 420 -20.05 -11.35 3.23
C THR A 420 -20.28 -10.66 1.88
N THR A 421 -21.43 -10.94 1.28
CA THR A 421 -21.91 -10.26 0.08
C THR A 421 -22.15 -8.79 0.41
N SER A 422 -21.16 -7.95 0.12
CA SER A 422 -21.31 -6.50 0.21
C SER A 422 -22.35 -6.02 -0.80
N THR A 423 -23.49 -5.58 -0.29
CA THR A 423 -24.51 -4.88 -1.06
C THR A 423 -23.92 -3.60 -1.63
N LEU A 424 -23.86 -3.53 -2.96
CA LEU A 424 -23.19 -2.47 -3.70
C LEU A 424 -23.90 -1.13 -3.52
N SER A 425 -23.29 -0.19 -2.79
CA SER A 425 -23.53 1.23 -3.02
C SER A 425 -22.80 1.65 -4.29
N PHE A 426 -23.58 1.94 -5.34
CA PHE A 426 -23.03 2.42 -6.62
C PHE A 426 -22.61 3.89 -6.50
N SER A 427 -21.36 4.15 -6.13
CA SER A 427 -20.67 5.40 -6.47
C SER A 427 -20.00 5.26 -7.83
N ASN A 428 -20.36 6.14 -8.77
CA ASN A 428 -19.73 6.17 -10.09
C ASN A 428 -18.25 6.60 -9.98
N PRO A 429 -17.31 6.00 -10.71
CA PRO A 429 -15.89 6.36 -10.67
C PRO A 429 -15.57 7.65 -11.47
N THR A 430 -16.51 8.60 -11.52
CA THR A 430 -16.41 9.85 -12.30
C THR A 430 -16.39 11.12 -11.46
N ASP A 431 -16.69 11.04 -10.16
CA ASP A 431 -16.66 12.19 -9.26
C ASP A 431 -15.23 12.47 -8.79
N VAL A 432 -14.42 13.01 -9.71
CA VAL A 432 -13.16 13.69 -9.38
C VAL A 432 -13.51 14.84 -8.42
N PRO A 433 -12.83 14.99 -7.27
CA PRO A 433 -13.21 16.00 -6.29
C PRO A 433 -13.06 17.41 -6.86
N ASP A 434 -14.14 18.18 -6.73
CA ASP A 434 -14.19 19.64 -6.90
C ASP A 434 -12.96 20.31 -6.27
N GLN A 435 -12.07 20.86 -7.09
CA GLN A 435 -10.94 21.68 -6.64
C GLN A 435 -11.38 23.15 -6.60
N VAL A 436 -10.74 23.98 -5.77
CA VAL A 436 -11.05 25.42 -5.72
C VAL A 436 -9.82 26.26 -5.97
N ILE A 437 -9.98 27.30 -6.78
CA ILE A 437 -9.01 28.38 -6.97
C ILE A 437 -9.61 29.72 -6.57
N ARG A 438 -8.75 30.62 -6.09
CA ARG A 438 -9.10 32.02 -5.80
C ARG A 438 -8.53 32.89 -6.92
N VAL A 439 -9.38 33.71 -7.54
CA VAL A 439 -8.99 34.61 -8.64
C VAL A 439 -9.26 36.05 -8.24
N PHE A 440 -8.26 36.90 -8.42
CA PHE A 440 -8.24 38.30 -8.00
C PHE A 440 -8.44 39.26 -9.21
N ARG A 441 -8.94 40.46 -8.95
CA ARG A 441 -8.92 41.63 -9.84
C ARG A 441 -7.79 42.59 -9.40
N ALA A 442 -7.49 43.61 -10.21
CA ALA A 442 -6.47 44.61 -9.89
C ALA A 442 -6.80 45.44 -8.64
N ASP A 443 -8.08 45.58 -8.30
CA ASP A 443 -8.59 46.21 -7.07
C ASP A 443 -8.55 45.28 -5.83
N GLN A 444 -7.82 44.15 -5.92
CA GLN A 444 -7.73 43.06 -4.94
C GLN A 444 -9.07 42.38 -4.56
N GLN A 445 -10.19 42.69 -5.24
CA GLN A 445 -11.41 41.90 -5.08
C GLN A 445 -11.18 40.49 -5.62
N SER A 446 -11.72 39.47 -4.93
CA SER A 446 -11.46 38.07 -5.27
C SER A 446 -12.71 37.18 -5.18
N CYS A 447 -12.86 36.27 -6.14
CA CYS A 447 -13.88 35.22 -6.16
C CYS A 447 -13.26 33.82 -5.96
N TYR A 448 -14.09 32.82 -5.68
CA TYR A 448 -13.68 31.43 -5.44
C TYR A 448 -14.36 30.50 -6.46
N ILE A 449 -13.60 30.04 -7.46
CA ILE A 449 -14.11 29.22 -8.55
C ILE A 449 -13.89 27.74 -8.23
N ILE A 450 -14.96 26.96 -8.24
CA ILE A 450 -14.90 25.50 -8.24
C ILE A 450 -14.53 25.03 -9.64
N ILE A 451 -13.50 24.19 -9.75
CA ILE A 451 -12.95 23.66 -11.00
C ILE A 451 -12.72 22.15 -10.90
N ASN A 452 -12.90 21.46 -12.02
CA ASN A 452 -12.43 20.09 -12.22
C ASN A 452 -10.98 20.10 -12.73
N LYS A 453 -10.23 19.00 -12.59
CA LYS A 453 -8.83 18.91 -13.04
C LYS A 453 -8.61 19.29 -14.51
N ASP A 454 -9.60 18.99 -15.35
CA ASP A 454 -9.56 19.24 -16.80
C ASP A 454 -10.02 20.66 -17.20
N THR A 455 -10.49 21.48 -16.26
CA THR A 455 -10.95 22.86 -16.51
C THR A 455 -9.78 23.70 -17.02
N THR A 456 -9.95 24.34 -18.17
CA THR A 456 -8.90 25.14 -18.79
C THR A 456 -8.87 26.58 -18.28
N ALA A 457 -7.76 27.28 -18.48
CA ALA A 457 -7.65 28.71 -18.18
C ALA A 457 -8.73 29.54 -18.89
N LYS A 458 -9.13 29.18 -20.11
CA LYS A 458 -10.24 29.83 -20.83
C LYS A 458 -11.60 29.62 -20.14
N ASP A 459 -11.87 28.39 -19.66
CA ASP A 459 -13.10 28.09 -18.92
C ASP A 459 -13.16 28.87 -17.59
N VAL A 460 -12.02 28.99 -16.90
CA VAL A 460 -11.91 29.82 -15.68
C VAL A 460 -12.20 31.29 -15.99
N VAL A 461 -11.59 31.88 -17.03
CA VAL A 461 -11.89 33.27 -17.43
C VAL A 461 -13.39 33.46 -17.69
N LEU A 462 -14.03 32.54 -18.41
CA LEU A 462 -15.45 32.60 -18.74
C LEU A 462 -16.36 32.51 -17.49
N ASN A 463 -15.96 31.76 -16.47
CA ASN A 463 -16.68 31.69 -15.19
C ASN A 463 -16.44 32.95 -14.33
N VAL A 464 -15.19 33.39 -14.21
CA VAL A 464 -14.79 34.57 -13.42
C VAL A 464 -15.43 35.86 -13.95
N VAL A 465 -15.47 36.05 -15.27
CA VAL A 465 -16.12 37.20 -15.93
C VAL A 465 -17.62 37.27 -15.60
N LYS A 466 -18.30 36.11 -15.55
CA LYS A 466 -19.72 36.03 -15.14
C LYS A 466 -19.90 36.30 -13.64
N GLU A 467 -19.03 35.78 -12.79
CA GLU A 467 -19.14 35.92 -11.33
C GLU A 467 -18.88 37.36 -10.85
N PHE A 468 -17.97 38.09 -11.51
CA PHE A 468 -17.77 39.52 -11.29
C PHE A 468 -18.77 40.42 -12.05
N GLY A 469 -19.64 39.88 -12.90
CA GLY A 469 -20.65 40.65 -13.64
C GLY A 469 -20.07 41.64 -14.65
N LEU A 470 -18.93 41.33 -15.27
CA LEU A 470 -18.23 42.25 -16.17
C LEU A 470 -18.95 42.37 -17.52
N ILE A 471 -19.04 43.60 -18.05
CA ILE A 471 -19.80 43.93 -19.26
C ILE A 471 -19.02 43.58 -20.55
N ALA A 472 -17.69 43.61 -20.50
CA ALA A 472 -16.84 43.29 -21.65
C ALA A 472 -16.80 41.77 -21.92
N GLY A 473 -16.74 41.41 -23.21
CA GLY A 473 -16.74 40.00 -23.64
C GLY A 473 -15.52 39.22 -23.11
N HIS A 474 -15.72 37.95 -22.78
CA HIS A 474 -14.71 37.09 -22.15
C HIS A 474 -13.36 36.99 -22.91
N GLU A 475 -13.33 37.24 -24.22
CA GLU A 475 -12.11 37.26 -25.04
C GLU A 475 -11.20 38.48 -24.77
N THR A 476 -11.75 39.53 -24.14
CA THR A 476 -10.97 40.70 -23.71
C THR A 476 -10.14 40.44 -22.45
N TYR A 477 -10.38 39.33 -21.74
CA TYR A 477 -9.68 38.99 -20.50
C TYR A 477 -8.73 37.80 -20.67
N SER A 478 -7.70 37.76 -19.83
CA SER A 478 -6.76 36.64 -19.71
C SER A 478 -6.50 36.30 -18.25
N LEU A 479 -6.35 35.01 -17.95
CA LEU A 479 -5.85 34.57 -16.66
C LEU A 479 -4.33 34.79 -16.60
N CYS A 480 -3.88 35.57 -15.62
CA CYS A 480 -2.46 35.80 -15.34
C CYS A 480 -2.09 35.14 -14.01
N GLU A 481 -0.93 34.48 -13.98
CA GLU A 481 -0.25 34.12 -12.75
C GLU A 481 0.70 35.26 -12.38
N VAL A 482 0.57 35.76 -11.15
CA VAL A 482 1.55 36.68 -10.54
C VAL A 482 2.22 35.92 -9.41
N SER A 483 3.55 35.84 -9.47
CA SER A 483 4.39 35.17 -8.48
C SER A 483 5.50 36.11 -8.02
N VAL A 484 6.00 35.93 -6.80
CA VAL A 484 7.08 36.77 -6.25
C VAL A 484 8.28 35.89 -5.92
N THR A 485 9.45 36.25 -6.42
CA THR A 485 10.68 35.49 -6.15
C THR A 485 11.23 35.79 -4.74
N PRO A 486 12.10 34.94 -4.17
CA PRO A 486 12.71 35.19 -2.86
C PRO A 486 13.44 36.54 -2.76
N GLU A 487 13.91 37.08 -3.89
CA GLU A 487 14.58 38.38 -4.00
C GLU A 487 13.60 39.57 -4.09
N GLY A 488 12.28 39.36 -3.93
CA GLY A 488 11.26 40.39 -4.02
C GLY A 488 10.76 40.71 -5.43
N VAL A 489 11.23 40.01 -6.46
CA VAL A 489 10.89 40.35 -7.86
C VAL A 489 9.52 39.79 -8.24
N ILE A 490 8.59 40.68 -8.59
CA ILE A 490 7.26 40.32 -9.10
C ILE A 490 7.38 39.82 -10.54
N LYS A 491 7.03 38.55 -10.78
CA LYS A 491 6.95 37.91 -12.09
C LYS A 491 5.49 37.70 -12.49
N GLN A 492 5.06 38.37 -13.55
CA GLN A 492 3.75 38.19 -14.17
C GLN A 492 3.84 37.33 -15.44
N ARG A 493 2.96 36.33 -15.56
CA ARG A 493 2.85 35.44 -16.72
C ARG A 493 1.39 35.30 -17.15
N ARG A 494 1.08 35.61 -18.42
CA ARG A 494 -0.20 35.21 -19.03
C ARG A 494 -0.22 33.69 -19.20
N LEU A 495 -1.27 33.03 -18.71
CA LEU A 495 -1.43 31.59 -18.86
C LEU A 495 -2.02 31.26 -20.26
N PRO A 496 -1.57 30.17 -20.92
CA PRO A 496 -2.19 29.72 -22.16
C PRO A 496 -3.63 29.25 -21.94
N ASP A 497 -4.53 29.62 -22.84
CA ASP A 497 -5.97 29.28 -22.78
C ASP A 497 -6.27 27.80 -22.52
N GLN A 498 -5.44 26.90 -23.07
CA GLN A 498 -5.58 25.44 -22.97
C GLN A 498 -4.95 24.81 -21.71
N LEU A 499 -4.39 25.63 -20.81
CA LEU A 499 -3.72 25.14 -19.60
C LEU A 499 -4.75 24.63 -18.58
N SER A 500 -4.61 23.38 -18.13
CA SER A 500 -5.42 22.75 -17.09
C SER A 500 -4.59 22.41 -15.82
N LYS A 501 -5.21 21.73 -14.84
CA LYS A 501 -4.64 21.43 -13.51
C LYS A 501 -4.23 22.69 -12.71
N LEU A 502 -4.98 23.78 -12.85
CA LEU A 502 -4.62 25.10 -12.30
C LEU A 502 -4.47 25.11 -10.77
N ALA A 503 -5.28 24.35 -10.03
CA ALA A 503 -5.15 24.25 -8.57
C ALA A 503 -3.91 23.45 -8.10
N GLU A 504 -3.35 22.59 -8.95
CA GLU A 504 -2.15 21.79 -8.66
C GLU A 504 -0.87 22.56 -9.02
N ARG A 505 -0.95 23.53 -9.95
CA ARG A 505 0.20 24.33 -10.43
C ARG A 505 0.53 25.56 -9.59
N ILE A 506 -0.44 26.16 -8.90
CA ILE A 506 -0.25 27.41 -8.16
C ILE A 506 0.69 27.24 -6.96
N GLN A 507 1.75 28.05 -6.91
CA GLN A 507 2.71 28.12 -5.81
C GLN A 507 2.18 28.97 -4.64
N LEU A 508 2.74 28.83 -3.44
CA LEU A 508 2.30 29.63 -2.28
C LEU A 508 2.66 31.12 -2.39
N ASN A 509 3.79 31.42 -3.01
CA ASN A 509 4.23 32.75 -3.43
C ASN A 509 3.58 33.17 -4.76
N GLY A 510 2.35 32.72 -5.05
CA GLY A 510 1.63 32.96 -6.31
C GLY A 510 0.14 33.21 -6.13
N ARG A 511 -0.45 34.05 -6.98
CA ARG A 511 -1.89 34.34 -7.07
C ARG A 511 -2.34 34.39 -8.53
N TYR A 512 -3.57 33.96 -8.80
CA TYR A 512 -4.20 34.11 -10.11
C TYR A 512 -5.00 35.41 -10.18
N TYR A 513 -4.78 36.17 -11.24
CA TYR A 513 -5.45 37.44 -11.52
C TYR A 513 -6.18 37.39 -12.86
N LEU A 514 -7.38 37.98 -12.91
CA LEU A 514 -8.05 38.30 -14.15
C LEU A 514 -7.50 39.64 -14.67
N LYS A 515 -6.79 39.62 -15.80
CA LYS A 515 -6.30 40.83 -16.48
C LYS A 515 -7.15 41.15 -17.70
N ASN A 516 -7.57 42.41 -17.83
CA ASN A 516 -8.07 42.95 -19.10
C ASN A 516 -6.89 43.14 -20.07
N ASN A 517 -6.99 42.59 -21.27
CA ASN A 517 -5.94 42.66 -22.29
C ASN A 517 -5.75 44.09 -22.83
N MET A 518 -6.75 44.97 -22.68
CA MET A 518 -6.72 46.36 -23.14
C MET A 518 -6.16 47.34 -22.10
N GLU A 519 -5.99 46.92 -20.84
CA GLU A 519 -5.56 47.77 -19.72
C GLU A 519 -4.16 47.40 -19.23
N THR A 520 -3.36 48.41 -18.90
CA THR A 520 -1.98 48.27 -18.39
C THR A 520 -1.89 48.38 -16.86
N GLU A 521 -2.98 48.07 -16.15
CA GLU A 521 -3.02 48.12 -14.68
C GLU A 521 -2.01 47.16 -14.03
N THR A 522 -1.41 47.62 -12.94
CA THR A 522 -0.54 46.83 -12.06
C THR A 522 -1.37 45.87 -11.22
N LEU A 523 -1.29 44.57 -11.51
CA LEU A 523 -2.13 43.55 -10.85
C LEU A 523 -1.78 43.31 -9.36
N CYS A 524 -0.56 43.65 -8.94
CA CYS A 524 -0.04 43.35 -7.60
C CYS A 524 0.82 44.53 -7.15
N SER A 525 0.56 45.08 -5.97
CA SER A 525 1.38 46.14 -5.39
C SER A 525 2.66 45.59 -4.74
N ILE A 526 3.58 46.47 -4.36
CA ILE A 526 4.77 46.08 -3.60
C ILE A 526 4.37 45.55 -2.21
N GLU A 527 3.34 46.14 -1.59
CA GLU A 527 2.81 45.72 -0.29
C GLU A 527 2.18 44.32 -0.37
N ASP A 528 1.37 44.06 -1.40
CA ASP A 528 0.81 42.73 -1.69
C ASP A 528 1.91 41.68 -1.90
N ALA A 529 2.99 42.05 -2.59
CA ALA A 529 4.13 41.17 -2.85
C ALA A 529 4.91 40.82 -1.57
N HIS A 530 5.06 41.78 -0.64
CA HIS A 530 5.67 41.55 0.66
C HIS A 530 4.82 40.62 1.55
N GLU A 531 3.51 40.83 1.60
CA GLU A 531 2.60 39.91 2.30
C GLU A 531 2.59 38.52 1.65
N LEU A 532 2.62 38.42 0.32
CA LEU A 532 2.71 37.13 -0.39
C LEU A 532 4.00 36.34 -0.06
N LEU A 533 5.14 37.03 0.05
CA LEU A 533 6.39 36.39 0.46
C LEU A 533 6.33 35.91 1.91
N LYS A 534 5.77 36.71 2.81
CA LYS A 534 5.53 36.36 4.21
C LYS A 534 4.54 35.20 4.37
N GLU A 535 3.52 35.11 3.51
CA GLU A 535 2.60 33.96 3.42
C GLU A 535 3.29 32.67 2.94
N SER A 536 4.40 32.79 2.20
CA SER A 536 5.20 31.67 1.68
C SER A 536 6.24 31.13 2.67
N GLN A 537 6.56 31.88 3.73
CA GLN A 537 7.40 31.41 4.85
C GLN A 537 6.54 30.65 5.85
N ILE A 538 6.85 29.37 6.06
CA ILE A 538 6.03 28.44 6.83
C ILE A 538 6.78 28.01 8.09
N SER A 539 6.11 28.06 9.22
CA SER A 539 6.56 27.45 10.48
C SER A 539 5.59 26.35 10.93
N LEU A 540 6.11 25.30 11.57
CA LEU A 540 5.32 24.15 12.02
C LEU A 540 4.07 24.54 12.83
N LEU A 541 4.21 25.54 13.72
CA LEU A 541 3.11 26.03 14.57
C LEU A 541 1.94 26.68 13.81
N GLN A 542 2.11 27.04 12.54
CA GLN A 542 1.04 27.58 11.68
C GLN A 542 0.26 26.48 10.93
N LEU A 543 0.76 25.24 10.93
CA LEU A 543 0.15 24.12 10.21
C LEU A 543 -0.99 23.49 11.02
N SER A 544 -1.88 22.76 10.35
CA SER A 544 -2.91 21.96 11.02
C SER A 544 -2.35 20.58 11.39
N PRO A 545 -2.42 20.13 12.67
CA PRO A 545 -1.95 18.79 13.05
C PRO A 545 -2.62 17.66 12.28
N LEU A 546 -3.90 17.83 11.92
CA LEU A 546 -4.65 16.91 11.08
C LEU A 546 -4.03 16.84 9.67
N GLU A 547 -3.81 17.99 9.05
CA GLU A 547 -3.24 18.05 7.69
C GLU A 547 -1.80 17.51 7.64
N VAL A 548 -0.98 17.83 8.66
CA VAL A 548 0.37 17.26 8.79
C VAL A 548 0.30 15.74 8.88
N SER A 549 -0.52 15.18 9.78
CA SER A 549 -0.66 13.72 9.91
C SER A 549 -1.20 13.04 8.64
N ALA A 550 -2.09 13.71 7.90
CA ALA A 550 -2.65 13.18 6.66
C ALA A 550 -1.61 13.16 5.53
N GLN A 551 -0.85 14.25 5.33
CA GLN A 551 0.21 14.28 4.32
C GLN A 551 1.38 13.33 4.66
N LEU A 552 1.76 13.20 5.93
CA LEU A 552 2.72 12.17 6.37
C LEU A 552 2.19 10.76 6.06
N SER A 553 0.97 10.44 6.49
CA SER A 553 0.37 9.11 6.24
C SER A 553 0.19 8.82 4.76
N MET A 554 -0.12 9.81 3.92
CA MET A 554 -0.16 9.65 2.46
C MET A 554 1.22 9.35 1.86
N ARG A 555 2.26 10.04 2.30
CA ARG A 555 3.65 9.81 1.85
C ARG A 555 4.12 8.41 2.25
N ASP A 556 3.98 8.09 3.53
CA ASP A 556 4.44 6.84 4.11
C ASP A 556 3.67 5.65 3.54
N PHE A 557 2.35 5.77 3.35
CA PHE A 557 1.54 4.75 2.69
C PHE A 557 1.94 4.57 1.22
N HIS A 558 2.29 5.63 0.50
CA HIS A 558 2.74 5.52 -0.89
C HIS A 558 4.07 4.75 -1.00
N ILE A 559 5.01 5.00 -0.09
CA ILE A 559 6.26 4.24 -0.04
C ILE A 559 5.98 2.78 0.35
N PHE A 560 5.22 2.56 1.44
CA PHE A 560 4.86 1.23 1.95
C PHE A 560 4.11 0.36 0.91
N GLN A 561 3.17 0.94 0.17
CA GLN A 561 2.39 0.24 -0.87
C GLN A 561 3.25 -0.20 -2.07
N ASN A 562 4.38 0.48 -2.31
CA ASN A 562 5.31 0.17 -3.41
C ASN A 562 6.48 -0.73 -2.98
N ILE A 563 6.52 -1.17 -1.71
CA ILE A 563 7.44 -2.24 -1.27
C ILE A 563 6.94 -3.57 -1.82
N GLU A 564 7.86 -4.37 -2.36
CA GLU A 564 7.54 -5.65 -2.95
C GLU A 564 7.82 -6.79 -1.96
N SER A 565 7.06 -7.88 -2.04
CA SER A 565 7.29 -9.07 -1.18
C SER A 565 8.74 -9.59 -1.28
N THR A 566 9.34 -9.44 -2.46
CA THR A 566 10.71 -9.81 -2.78
C THR A 566 11.74 -8.95 -2.08
N ASP A 567 11.49 -7.64 -1.90
CA ASP A 567 12.42 -6.73 -1.20
C ASP A 567 12.71 -7.22 0.23
N TYR A 568 11.69 -7.74 0.93
CA TYR A 568 11.83 -8.30 2.27
C TYR A 568 12.75 -9.53 2.28
N VAL A 569 12.61 -10.44 1.31
CA VAL A 569 13.45 -11.65 1.20
C VAL A 569 14.88 -11.27 0.85
N ASP A 570 15.06 -10.44 -0.17
CA ASP A 570 16.36 -9.96 -0.64
C ASP A 570 17.13 -9.22 0.47
N SER A 571 16.45 -8.37 1.24
CA SER A 571 17.04 -7.67 2.39
C SER A 571 17.35 -8.59 3.57
N LEU A 572 16.51 -9.60 3.84
CA LEU A 572 16.67 -10.50 4.98
C LEU A 572 17.81 -11.49 4.78
N PHE A 573 17.92 -12.03 3.55
CA PHE A 573 18.98 -12.97 3.14
C PHE A 573 20.21 -12.26 2.55
N LYS A 574 20.21 -10.92 2.48
CA LYS A 574 21.31 -10.07 1.97
C LYS A 574 21.72 -10.42 0.53
N LEU A 575 20.74 -10.81 -0.30
CA LEU A 575 20.97 -11.27 -1.68
C LEU A 575 21.34 -10.12 -2.63
N ASN A 576 20.73 -8.94 -2.44
CA ASN A 576 20.91 -7.77 -3.30
C ASN A 576 21.10 -6.48 -2.48
N SER A 577 22.06 -5.64 -2.87
CA SER A 577 22.25 -4.30 -2.31
C SER A 577 21.29 -3.26 -2.92
N SER A 578 19.98 -3.53 -2.83
CA SER A 578 18.94 -2.68 -3.41
C SER A 578 18.66 -1.44 -2.56
N ASN A 579 18.85 -0.23 -3.12
CA ASN A 579 18.32 1.02 -2.57
C ASN A 579 16.82 1.18 -2.92
N GLY A 580 16.01 0.17 -2.58
CA GLY A 580 14.58 0.10 -2.89
C GLY A 580 13.66 0.83 -1.89
N HIS A 581 12.35 0.76 -2.13
CA HIS A 581 11.33 1.39 -1.27
C HIS A 581 11.38 0.86 0.18
N LEU A 582 11.79 -0.40 0.39
CA LEU A 582 11.96 -0.97 1.74
C LEU A 582 12.96 -0.18 2.59
N LYS A 583 14.11 0.19 2.01
CA LYS A 583 15.14 0.97 2.70
C LYS A 583 14.68 2.41 2.94
N GLN A 584 14.00 3.01 1.96
CA GLN A 584 13.38 4.33 2.14
C GLN A 584 12.37 4.32 3.30
N PHE A 585 11.55 3.27 3.39
CA PHE A 585 10.56 3.10 4.45
C PHE A 585 11.19 2.88 5.84
N GLU A 586 12.34 2.20 5.91
CA GLU A 586 13.13 2.10 7.13
C GLU A 586 13.68 3.46 7.59
N GLU A 587 14.20 4.25 6.64
CA GLU A 587 14.77 5.57 6.91
C GLU A 587 13.72 6.60 7.38
N LEU A 588 12.44 6.46 6.98
CA LEU A 588 11.35 7.37 7.38
C LEU A 588 11.22 7.56 8.89
N ILE A 589 11.31 6.49 9.69
CA ILE A 589 11.22 6.62 11.16
C ILE A 589 12.34 7.49 11.69
N ASN A 590 13.58 7.26 11.24
CA ASN A 590 14.73 8.02 11.71
C ASN A 590 14.61 9.49 11.29
N GLN A 591 14.19 9.75 10.04
CA GLN A 591 13.93 11.11 9.55
C GLN A 591 12.84 11.83 10.37
N GLU A 592 11.73 11.17 10.70
CA GLU A 592 10.63 11.77 11.47
C GLU A 592 10.96 11.91 12.97
N THR A 593 11.71 10.97 13.55
CA THR A 593 12.22 11.06 14.93
C THR A 593 13.19 12.22 15.08
N PHE A 594 14.14 12.39 14.15
CA PHE A 594 15.09 13.49 14.17
C PHE A 594 14.47 14.83 13.76
N TRP A 595 13.45 14.86 12.91
CA TRP A 595 12.64 16.05 12.62
C TRP A 595 12.06 16.67 13.90
N VAL A 596 11.46 15.82 14.74
CA VAL A 596 10.83 16.25 16.01
C VAL A 596 11.85 16.89 16.94
N ALA A 597 13.03 16.29 17.09
CA ALA A 597 14.12 16.88 17.87
C ALA A 597 14.64 18.17 17.24
N THR A 598 14.84 18.20 15.92
CA THR A 598 15.31 19.39 15.18
C THR A 598 14.41 20.61 15.43
N GLU A 599 13.10 20.47 15.25
CA GLU A 599 12.11 21.56 15.46
C GLU A 599 12.03 22.03 16.91
N ILE A 600 12.22 21.14 17.88
CA ILE A 600 12.17 21.49 19.30
C ILE A 600 13.46 22.20 19.73
N LEU A 601 14.62 21.73 19.27
CA LEU A 601 15.94 22.19 19.72
C LEU A 601 16.42 23.46 19.02
N HIS A 602 15.84 23.83 17.86
CA HIS A 602 16.08 25.13 17.23
C HIS A 602 15.21 26.26 17.81
N GLU A 603 14.15 25.95 18.57
CA GLU A 603 13.29 26.97 19.17
C GLU A 603 13.82 27.41 20.55
N ALA A 604 14.60 28.49 20.55
CA ALA A 604 15.18 29.06 21.76
C ALA A 604 14.13 29.49 22.81
N ASN A 605 12.92 29.91 22.41
CA ASN A 605 11.91 30.39 23.34
C ASN A 605 11.14 29.24 24.01
N ALA A 606 11.35 29.01 25.31
CA ALA A 606 10.70 27.92 26.06
C ALA A 606 9.16 27.85 25.95
N LEU A 607 8.44 28.98 25.81
CA LEU A 607 6.99 28.97 25.64
C LEU A 607 6.56 28.56 24.22
N LYS A 608 7.34 28.92 23.20
CA LYS A 608 7.13 28.40 21.83
C LYS A 608 7.54 26.93 21.75
N ARG A 609 8.68 26.55 22.32
CA ARG A 609 9.17 25.16 22.38
C ARG A 609 8.16 24.21 23.03
N MET A 610 7.52 24.63 24.14
CA MET A 610 6.39 23.88 24.73
C MET A 610 5.19 23.79 23.79
N LYS A 611 4.85 24.86 23.05
CA LYS A 611 3.78 24.80 22.03
C LYS A 611 4.14 23.83 20.91
N THR A 612 5.41 23.70 20.53
CA THR A 612 5.92 22.74 19.55
C THR A 612 5.77 21.30 20.05
N ILE A 613 6.18 20.98 21.28
CA ILE A 613 5.94 19.67 21.92
C ILE A 613 4.43 19.34 21.94
N LYS A 614 3.60 20.28 22.39
CA LYS A 614 2.12 20.16 22.37
C LYS A 614 1.56 19.96 20.95
N HIS A 615 2.22 20.51 19.93
CA HIS A 615 1.83 20.35 18.53
C HIS A 615 2.17 18.94 18.03
N PHE A 616 3.37 18.43 18.32
CA PHE A 616 3.77 17.05 18.01
C PHE A 616 2.87 16.00 18.69
N ILE A 617 2.51 16.18 19.97
CA ILE A 617 1.55 15.29 20.66
C ILE A 617 0.19 15.26 19.92
N LYS A 618 -0.26 16.40 19.36
CA LYS A 618 -1.47 16.43 18.53
C LYS A 618 -1.28 15.73 17.18
N ILE A 619 -0.14 15.88 16.51
CA ILE A 619 0.13 15.15 15.26
C ILE A 619 0.12 13.65 15.52
N ALA A 620 0.82 13.16 16.56
CA ALA A 620 0.83 11.74 16.93
C ALA A 620 -0.58 11.18 17.23
N LEU A 621 -1.45 11.96 17.90
CA LEU A 621 -2.86 11.61 18.08
C LEU A 621 -3.61 11.49 16.75
N GLN A 622 -3.35 12.34 15.76
CA GLN A 622 -3.99 12.24 14.44
C GLN A 622 -3.39 11.13 13.56
N CYS A 623 -2.09 10.81 13.70
CA CYS A 623 -1.47 9.65 13.07
C CYS A 623 -2.13 8.33 13.56
N ARG A 624 -2.51 8.25 14.84
CA ARG A 624 -3.30 7.15 15.39
C ARG A 624 -4.66 6.99 14.67
N GLU A 625 -5.40 8.09 14.48
CA GLU A 625 -6.67 8.08 13.74
C GLU A 625 -6.47 7.67 12.27
N CYS A 626 -5.36 8.08 11.65
CA CYS A 626 -4.93 7.65 10.32
C CYS A 626 -4.46 6.18 10.25
N LYS A 627 -4.38 5.47 11.39
CA LYS A 627 -3.77 4.12 11.51
C LYS A 627 -2.32 4.07 11.02
N ASN A 628 -1.61 5.20 11.11
CA ASN A 628 -0.19 5.31 10.85
C ASN A 628 0.57 5.16 12.17
N PHE A 629 0.86 3.91 12.52
CA PHE A 629 1.62 3.59 13.74
C PHE A 629 3.12 3.88 13.58
N ASN A 630 3.61 3.93 12.33
CA ASN A 630 4.99 4.22 11.99
C ASN A 630 5.37 5.66 12.40
N SER A 631 4.69 6.67 11.85
CA SER A 631 4.90 8.09 12.21
C SER A 631 4.48 8.39 13.65
N MET A 632 3.43 7.75 14.16
CA MET A 632 3.04 7.90 15.57
C MET A 632 4.19 7.50 16.50
N PHE A 633 4.83 6.35 16.25
CA PHE A 633 6.00 5.91 17.02
C PHE A 633 7.21 6.81 16.79
N ALA A 634 7.48 7.22 15.55
CA ALA A 634 8.61 8.11 15.24
C ALA A 634 8.53 9.44 16.00
N ILE A 635 7.34 10.04 16.10
CA ILE A 635 7.11 11.28 16.87
C ILE A 635 7.30 11.04 18.38
N ILE A 636 6.80 9.92 18.92
CA ILE A 636 6.97 9.57 20.34
C ILE A 636 8.45 9.36 20.66
N SER A 637 9.19 8.66 19.80
CA SER A 637 10.63 8.44 19.91
C SER A 637 11.39 9.76 19.87
N GLY A 638 11.04 10.68 18.95
CA GLY A 638 11.65 12.02 18.87
C GLY A 638 11.44 12.88 20.13
N LEU A 639 10.26 12.78 20.75
CA LEU A 639 9.97 13.43 22.04
C LEU A 639 10.72 12.77 23.22
N ASN A 640 11.05 11.49 23.10
CA ASN A 640 11.79 10.70 24.10
C ASN A 640 13.32 10.76 23.96
N LEU A 641 13.86 11.32 22.86
CA LEU A 641 15.31 11.50 22.69
C LEU A 641 15.90 12.28 23.88
N ALA A 642 17.02 11.82 24.42
CA ALA A 642 17.68 12.42 25.59
C ALA A 642 17.82 13.97 25.54
N PRO A 643 18.29 14.60 24.43
CA PRO A 643 18.37 16.07 24.35
C PRO A 643 17.01 16.78 24.41
N VAL A 644 15.89 16.13 24.09
CA VAL A 644 14.53 16.68 24.19
C VAL A 644 13.91 16.36 25.56
N ALA A 645 14.02 15.12 26.03
CA ALA A 645 13.43 14.64 27.28
C ALA A 645 13.99 15.36 28.53
N ARG A 646 15.23 15.85 28.46
CA ARG A 646 15.87 16.56 29.58
C ARG A 646 15.42 18.02 29.78
N LEU A 647 14.65 18.61 28.86
CA LEU A 647 14.24 20.02 28.87
C LEU A 647 13.14 20.31 29.91
N ARG A 648 13.43 20.06 31.19
CA ARG A 648 12.46 20.11 32.30
C ARG A 648 11.70 21.43 32.36
N GLY A 649 12.38 22.56 32.18
CA GLY A 649 11.76 23.89 32.20
C GLY A 649 10.82 24.17 31.02
N THR A 650 10.86 23.35 29.98
CA THR A 650 9.86 23.32 28.90
C THR A 650 8.73 22.33 29.21
N TRP A 651 9.07 21.11 29.67
CA TRP A 651 8.09 20.06 29.98
C TRP A 651 7.13 20.45 31.12
N GLU A 652 7.61 21.11 32.17
CA GLU A 652 6.79 21.63 33.28
C GLU A 652 5.73 22.65 32.83
N LYS A 653 5.95 23.32 31.70
CA LYS A 653 5.00 24.29 31.12
C LYS A 653 3.95 23.62 30.22
N LEU A 654 4.08 22.32 29.94
CA LEU A 654 3.11 21.56 29.16
C LEU A 654 1.84 21.32 30.01
N PRO A 655 0.63 21.66 29.54
CA PRO A 655 -0.57 21.41 30.33
C PRO A 655 -0.79 19.91 30.56
N SER A 656 -1.06 19.50 31.79
CA SER A 656 -1.18 18.09 32.24
C SER A 656 -2.09 17.20 31.39
N LYS A 657 -3.11 17.77 30.73
CA LYS A 657 -3.92 17.05 29.72
C LYS A 657 -3.06 16.43 28.61
N TYR A 658 -2.06 17.16 28.10
CA TYR A 658 -1.20 16.70 27.01
C TYR A 658 -0.11 15.75 27.51
N GLU A 659 0.37 15.94 28.73
CA GLU A 659 1.27 15.00 29.41
C GLU A 659 0.58 13.63 29.63
N LYS A 660 -0.70 13.61 30.02
CA LYS A 660 -1.49 12.38 30.06
C LYS A 660 -1.65 11.77 28.68
N LEU A 661 -2.07 12.56 27.68
CA LEU A 661 -2.22 12.06 26.30
C LEU A 661 -0.91 11.49 25.73
N PHE A 662 0.24 12.05 26.08
CA PHE A 662 1.54 11.52 25.68
C PHE A 662 1.83 10.16 26.33
N ARG A 663 1.55 10.00 27.64
CA ARG A 663 1.65 8.69 28.31
C ARG A 663 0.66 7.66 27.75
N ASP A 664 -0.58 8.06 27.46
CA ASP A 664 -1.60 7.20 26.83
C ASP A 664 -1.18 6.75 25.41
N LEU A 665 -0.38 7.56 24.69
CA LEU A 665 0.23 7.20 23.41
C LEU A 665 1.43 6.24 23.56
N GLN A 666 2.29 6.48 24.57
CA GLN A 666 3.44 5.63 24.88
C GLN A 666 3.00 4.22 25.30
N ASP A 667 1.94 4.11 26.11
CA ASP A 667 1.41 2.84 26.65
C ASP A 667 1.03 1.83 25.55
N ILE A 668 0.67 2.30 24.36
CA ILE A 668 0.36 1.44 23.20
C ILE A 668 1.59 0.63 22.76
N PHE A 669 2.78 1.23 22.87
CA PHE A 669 4.07 0.66 22.47
C PHE A 669 4.89 0.18 23.67
N ASP A 670 4.21 -0.23 24.75
CA ASP A 670 4.86 -0.90 25.88
C ASP A 670 5.53 -2.22 25.43
N PRO A 671 6.84 -2.42 25.67
CA PRO A 671 7.57 -3.58 25.15
C PRO A 671 7.17 -4.92 25.80
N SER A 672 6.45 -4.89 26.93
CA SER A 672 6.10 -6.10 27.69
C SER A 672 5.31 -7.10 26.83
N ARG A 673 5.60 -8.38 27.04
CA ARG A 673 4.96 -9.50 26.31
C ARG A 673 5.03 -9.32 24.78
N ASN A 674 6.17 -8.83 24.27
CA ASN A 674 6.42 -8.59 22.85
C ASN A 674 5.41 -7.60 22.22
N MET A 675 5.31 -6.38 22.78
CA MET A 675 4.41 -5.33 22.28
C MET A 675 2.93 -5.75 22.26
N ALA A 676 2.47 -6.46 23.29
CA ALA A 676 1.15 -7.11 23.29
C ALA A 676 -0.01 -6.12 23.08
N LYS A 677 0.06 -4.90 23.62
CA LYS A 677 -0.97 -3.87 23.45
C LYS A 677 -1.10 -3.45 21.98
N TYR A 678 0.02 -3.14 21.34
CA TYR A 678 0.10 -2.85 19.90
C TYR A 678 -0.41 -4.01 19.03
N ARG A 679 0.01 -5.25 19.30
CA ARG A 679 -0.43 -6.44 18.55
C ARG A 679 -1.93 -6.73 18.73
N ASN A 680 -2.47 -6.53 19.92
CA ASN A 680 -3.91 -6.66 20.19
C ASN A 680 -4.74 -5.62 19.42
N ILE A 681 -4.19 -4.40 19.22
CA ILE A 681 -4.80 -3.38 18.37
C ILE A 681 -4.82 -3.88 16.91
N LEU A 682 -3.68 -4.29 16.33
CA LEU A 682 -3.61 -4.79 14.95
C LEU A 682 -4.53 -5.99 14.68
N SER A 683 -4.66 -6.91 15.63
CA SER A 683 -5.52 -8.10 15.52
C SER A 683 -7.00 -7.86 15.79
N SER A 684 -7.40 -6.62 16.15
CA SER A 684 -8.79 -6.30 16.44
C SER A 684 -9.63 -6.30 15.16
N GLN A 685 -10.71 -7.09 15.14
CA GLN A 685 -11.68 -7.17 14.04
C GLN A 685 -12.32 -5.82 13.66
N SER A 686 -12.21 -4.80 14.52
CA SER A 686 -12.69 -3.45 14.25
C SER A 686 -11.76 -2.61 13.36
N ILE A 687 -10.48 -3.01 13.18
CA ILE A 687 -9.56 -2.27 12.33
C ILE A 687 -9.75 -2.67 10.87
N GLN A 688 -10.48 -1.81 10.16
CA GLN A 688 -10.53 -1.84 8.70
C GLN A 688 -9.16 -1.46 8.11
N LEU A 689 -8.74 -2.21 7.10
CA LEU A 689 -7.55 -1.90 6.28
C LEU A 689 -7.74 -0.62 5.43
N PRO A 690 -6.65 0.03 4.99
CA PRO A 690 -5.25 -0.30 5.24
C PRO A 690 -4.72 0.26 6.56
N ILE A 691 -3.51 -0.19 6.93
CA ILE A 691 -2.77 0.18 8.14
C ILE A 691 -1.31 0.40 7.73
N ILE A 692 -0.62 1.39 8.32
CA ILE A 692 0.84 1.48 8.23
C ILE A 692 1.42 0.90 9.53
N PRO A 693 2.00 -0.32 9.50
CA PRO A 693 2.54 -0.97 10.69
C PRO A 693 3.82 -0.28 11.18
N LEU A 694 4.21 -0.59 12.42
CA LEU A 694 5.48 -0.17 12.98
C LEU A 694 6.61 -1.02 12.39
N PHE A 695 7.34 -0.48 11.42
CA PHE A 695 8.33 -1.25 10.66
C PHE A 695 9.42 -1.95 11.50
N PRO A 696 9.97 -1.36 12.58
CA PRO A 696 10.94 -2.03 13.45
C PRO A 696 10.42 -3.31 14.10
N VAL A 697 9.11 -3.42 14.38
CA VAL A 697 8.52 -4.67 14.91
C VAL A 697 8.47 -5.73 13.80
N VAL A 698 8.04 -5.36 12.60
CA VAL A 698 8.04 -6.25 11.43
C VAL A 698 9.45 -6.73 11.11
N LYS A 699 10.42 -5.82 11.03
CA LYS A 699 11.82 -6.14 10.76
C LYS A 699 12.40 -7.06 11.85
N LYS A 700 12.16 -6.77 13.13
CA LYS A 700 12.59 -7.63 14.24
C LYS A 700 11.99 -9.03 14.16
N ASP A 701 10.69 -9.14 13.88
CA ASP A 701 10.02 -10.45 13.80
C ASP A 701 10.58 -11.27 12.61
N LEU A 702 10.79 -10.65 11.44
CA LEU A 702 11.46 -11.29 10.30
C LEU A 702 12.92 -11.69 10.60
N THR A 703 13.69 -10.83 11.26
CA THR A 703 15.06 -11.14 11.69
C THR A 703 15.07 -12.33 12.66
N PHE A 704 14.18 -12.36 13.65
CA PHE A 704 14.08 -13.47 14.61
C PHE A 704 13.69 -14.79 13.93
N LEU A 705 12.79 -14.76 12.94
CA LEU A 705 12.48 -15.93 12.11
C LEU A 705 13.68 -16.41 11.28
N HIS A 706 14.51 -15.48 10.79
CA HIS A 706 15.70 -15.82 10.01
C HIS A 706 16.87 -16.34 10.87
N GLU A 707 17.16 -15.72 12.01
CA GLU A 707 18.28 -16.07 12.87
C GLU A 707 17.97 -17.24 13.81
N GLY A 708 16.69 -17.43 14.19
CA GLY A 708 16.24 -18.51 15.07
C GLY A 708 15.98 -19.86 14.38
N ASN A 709 16.18 -19.97 13.06
CA ASN A 709 15.97 -21.20 12.29
C ASN A 709 17.09 -21.37 11.26
N ASP A 710 17.68 -22.56 11.13
CA ASP A 710 18.69 -22.81 10.10
C ASP A 710 18.10 -22.82 8.68
N THR A 711 18.83 -22.26 7.71
CA THR A 711 18.40 -22.23 6.30
C THR A 711 18.53 -23.61 5.62
N SER A 712 19.46 -24.45 6.08
CA SER A 712 19.67 -25.82 5.63
C SER A 712 19.74 -26.75 6.85
N VAL A 713 19.02 -27.88 6.79
CA VAL A 713 18.95 -28.89 7.86
C VAL A 713 19.14 -30.26 7.23
N ASP A 714 20.16 -30.99 7.68
CA ASP A 714 20.61 -32.28 7.09
C ASP A 714 20.96 -32.16 5.59
N GLY A 715 21.53 -31.04 5.16
CA GLY A 715 21.85 -30.76 3.75
C GLY A 715 20.64 -30.36 2.88
N LEU A 716 19.42 -30.39 3.42
CA LEU A 716 18.18 -30.05 2.73
C LEU A 716 17.75 -28.62 3.02
N VAL A 717 17.14 -27.94 2.04
CA VAL A 717 16.57 -26.59 2.22
C VAL A 717 15.44 -26.65 3.23
N ASN A 718 15.51 -25.82 4.28
CA ASN A 718 14.47 -25.72 5.31
C ASN A 718 13.27 -24.92 4.78
N PHE A 719 12.34 -25.61 4.12
CA PHE A 719 11.16 -24.99 3.54
C PHE A 719 10.16 -24.50 4.61
N GLU A 720 10.14 -25.07 5.82
CA GLU A 720 9.29 -24.56 6.91
C GLU A 720 9.75 -23.18 7.38
N LYS A 721 11.07 -22.92 7.50
CA LYS A 721 11.60 -21.56 7.72
C LYS A 721 11.12 -20.58 6.64
N LEU A 722 11.20 -21.00 5.37
CA LEU A 722 10.77 -20.18 4.24
C LEU A 722 9.25 -19.91 4.27
N ARG A 723 8.42 -20.91 4.60
CA ARG A 723 6.97 -20.77 4.80
C ARG A 723 6.64 -19.80 5.96
N MET A 724 7.35 -19.86 7.07
CA MET A 724 7.16 -18.93 8.20
C MET A 724 7.47 -17.47 7.79
N ILE A 725 8.58 -17.25 7.10
CA ILE A 725 8.97 -15.92 6.59
C ILE A 725 7.95 -15.41 5.55
N ALA A 726 7.58 -16.24 4.58
CA ALA A 726 6.64 -15.89 3.53
C ALA A 726 5.22 -15.62 4.07
N LYS A 727 4.80 -16.32 5.14
CA LYS A 727 3.54 -16.05 5.86
C LYS A 727 3.54 -14.65 6.48
N GLU A 728 4.62 -14.23 7.14
CA GLU A 728 4.71 -12.89 7.74
C GLU A 728 4.78 -11.80 6.65
N ILE A 729 5.55 -12.01 5.58
CA ILE A 729 5.57 -11.08 4.43
C ILE A 729 4.18 -10.92 3.80
N ARG A 730 3.43 -12.02 3.62
CA ARG A 730 2.03 -11.94 3.16
C ARG A 730 1.15 -11.14 4.11
N HIS A 731 1.28 -11.35 5.41
CA HIS A 731 0.52 -10.61 6.43
C HIS A 731 0.82 -9.10 6.37
N VAL A 732 2.08 -8.69 6.26
CA VAL A 732 2.49 -7.29 6.09
C VAL A 732 1.94 -6.70 4.79
N VAL A 733 2.07 -7.40 3.66
CA VAL A 733 1.57 -6.92 2.36
C VAL A 733 0.04 -6.83 2.34
N GLN A 734 -0.68 -7.69 3.05
CA GLN A 734 -2.14 -7.57 3.22
C GLN A 734 -2.54 -6.24 3.88
N MET A 735 -1.71 -5.67 4.78
CA MET A 735 -1.99 -4.37 5.42
C MET A 735 -2.08 -3.21 4.42
N THR A 736 -1.47 -3.34 3.22
CA THR A 736 -1.55 -2.36 2.12
C THR A 736 -2.88 -2.39 1.35
N THR A 737 -3.77 -3.36 1.60
CA THR A 737 -4.93 -3.58 0.74
C THR A 737 -6.06 -2.58 1.00
N THR A 738 -6.22 -1.63 0.08
CA THR A 738 -7.22 -0.56 0.13
C THR A 738 -8.36 -0.81 -0.87
N SER A 739 -9.61 -0.55 -0.47
CA SER A 739 -10.78 -0.54 -1.37
C SER A 739 -11.19 0.86 -1.84
N MET A 740 -10.56 1.90 -1.31
CA MET A 740 -10.85 3.33 -1.48
C MET A 740 -9.60 4.10 -1.92
N ASP A 741 -9.77 5.37 -2.31
CA ASP A 741 -8.66 6.28 -2.63
C ASP A 741 -7.94 6.74 -1.34
N PRO A 742 -6.60 6.65 -1.22
CA PRO A 742 -5.84 7.15 -0.08
C PRO A 742 -6.14 8.60 0.29
N THR A 743 -6.41 9.47 -0.68
CA THR A 743 -6.77 10.87 -0.43
C THR A 743 -8.09 11.02 0.33
N VAL A 744 -9.06 10.13 0.08
CA VAL A 744 -10.36 10.10 0.76
C VAL A 744 -10.27 9.40 2.11
N MET A 745 -9.32 8.46 2.26
CA MET A 745 -9.07 7.76 3.52
C MET A 745 -8.43 8.68 4.58
N PHE A 746 -7.35 9.38 4.24
CA PHE A 746 -6.63 10.25 5.19
C PHE A 746 -7.25 11.64 5.33
N HIS A 747 -8.12 12.06 4.39
CA HIS A 747 -9.03 13.18 4.57
C HIS A 747 -10.49 12.72 4.61
N PRO A 748 -10.97 12.15 5.73
CA PRO A 748 -12.41 12.03 5.95
C PRO A 748 -12.99 13.46 5.96
N ARG A 749 -13.64 13.84 4.85
CA ARG A 749 -14.18 15.19 4.66
C ARG A 749 -14.97 15.61 5.89
N SER A 750 -14.77 16.84 6.36
CA SER A 750 -15.46 17.42 7.52
C SER A 750 -16.95 17.74 7.24
N LEU A 751 -17.69 16.72 6.80
CA LEU A 751 -19.13 16.73 6.51
C LEU A 751 -19.96 16.08 7.63
N SER A 752 -19.33 15.53 8.68
CA SER A 752 -20.01 14.92 9.84
C SER A 752 -19.70 15.57 11.19
N GLN A 753 -18.75 16.51 11.30
CA GLN A 753 -18.49 17.26 12.53
C GLN A 753 -19.48 18.43 12.71
N GLY A 754 -20.77 18.09 12.80
CA GLY A 754 -21.69 18.84 13.64
C GLY A 754 -21.35 18.54 15.10
N SER A 755 -21.13 19.58 15.90
CA SER A 755 -20.65 19.50 17.29
C SER A 755 -21.32 18.40 18.13
N THR A 756 -20.52 17.47 18.65
CA THR A 756 -20.86 16.65 19.82
C THR A 756 -20.02 17.09 21.02
N ASN A 757 -20.32 18.26 21.59
CA ASN A 757 -20.02 18.62 23.00
C ASN A 757 -20.62 19.98 23.41
N SER A 758 -21.91 20.01 23.76
CA SER A 758 -22.51 21.01 24.67
C SER A 758 -23.88 20.51 25.17
N ASN A 759 -24.22 20.83 26.42
CA ASN A 759 -25.30 20.17 27.18
C ASN A 759 -26.72 20.75 26.96
N LEU A 760 -27.73 19.89 27.20
CA LEU A 760 -29.04 20.12 27.85
C LEU A 760 -29.93 21.35 27.53
N LEU A 761 -31.21 21.05 27.24
CA LEU A 761 -32.40 21.95 27.17
C LEU A 761 -32.39 22.93 25.96
N ASP A 762 -33.49 23.29 25.29
CA ASP A 762 -34.91 23.27 25.66
C ASP A 762 -35.87 23.07 24.42
N VAL A 763 -37.15 23.43 24.57
CA VAL A 763 -38.37 22.93 23.90
C VAL A 763 -38.85 23.64 22.60
N GLN A 764 -39.35 22.83 21.65
CA GLN A 764 -40.39 23.09 20.60
C GLN A 764 -40.21 24.15 19.46
N ALA A 765 -41.15 23.99 18.50
CA ALA A 765 -41.59 24.89 17.43
C ALA A 765 -40.72 24.99 16.16
N GLY A 766 -41.29 24.53 15.03
CA GLY A 766 -40.65 24.60 13.72
C GLY A 766 -41.13 25.78 12.87
N HIS A 767 -40.24 26.29 12.02
CA HIS A 767 -40.62 27.06 10.83
C HIS A 767 -39.70 26.73 9.65
N LYS A 768 -40.31 26.37 8.51
CA LYS A 768 -39.57 26.22 7.25
C LYS A 768 -39.11 27.59 6.75
N LYS A 769 -37.80 27.82 6.65
CA LYS A 769 -37.21 28.93 5.87
C LYS A 769 -36.22 28.39 4.85
N HIS A 770 -36.44 28.73 3.59
CA HIS A 770 -35.54 28.43 2.48
C HIS A 770 -34.24 29.24 2.64
N VAL A 771 -33.09 28.58 2.83
CA VAL A 771 -31.79 29.24 2.92
C VAL A 771 -30.94 28.91 1.69
N ARG A 772 -31.03 29.75 0.65
CA ARG A 772 -30.03 29.79 -0.44
C ARG A 772 -28.77 30.55 0.02
N ARG A 773 -28.03 30.00 1.00
CA ARG A 773 -26.70 30.46 1.44
C ARG A 773 -25.89 29.30 2.02
N SER A 774 -25.23 28.51 1.15
CA SER A 774 -24.33 27.43 1.59
C SER A 774 -23.17 27.09 0.63
N SER A 775 -23.25 27.43 -0.66
CA SER A 775 -22.17 27.11 -1.64
C SER A 775 -20.89 27.93 -1.43
N LEU A 776 -20.99 29.25 -1.27
CA LEU A 776 -19.81 30.14 -1.13
C LEU A 776 -18.99 29.85 0.15
N LEU A 777 -19.65 29.51 1.26
CA LEU A 777 -18.98 29.10 2.50
C LEU A 777 -18.25 27.76 2.33
N ASN A 778 -18.76 26.87 1.47
CA ASN A 778 -18.10 25.61 1.13
C ASN A 778 -16.86 25.87 0.25
N ALA A 779 -16.99 26.68 -0.81
CA ALA A 779 -15.89 26.98 -1.73
C ALA A 779 -14.69 27.65 -1.03
N LYS A 780 -14.94 28.65 -0.16
CA LYS A 780 -13.87 29.30 0.62
C LYS A 780 -13.15 28.30 1.53
N ARG A 781 -13.90 27.45 2.25
CA ARG A 781 -13.31 26.43 3.15
C ARG A 781 -12.47 25.41 2.38
N LEU A 782 -12.98 24.90 1.25
CA LEU A 782 -12.25 23.99 0.37
C LEU A 782 -10.95 24.61 -0.16
N TYR A 783 -10.94 25.92 -0.45
CA TYR A 783 -9.71 26.63 -0.81
C TYR A 783 -8.72 26.71 0.38
N GLU A 784 -9.20 27.03 1.58
CA GLU A 784 -8.38 27.10 2.80
C GLU A 784 -7.78 25.74 3.16
N ASP A 785 -8.56 24.66 3.11
CA ASP A 785 -8.10 23.28 3.32
C ASP A 785 -7.05 22.89 2.25
N ALA A 786 -7.31 23.19 0.96
CA ALA A 786 -6.35 22.94 -0.12
C ALA A 786 -5.07 23.80 0.00
N GLN A 787 -5.16 25.03 0.50
CA GLN A 787 -4.01 25.88 0.78
C GLN A 787 -3.20 25.34 1.96
N MET A 788 -3.86 24.83 3.00
CA MET A 788 -3.19 24.18 4.14
C MET A 788 -2.43 22.93 3.68
N ALA A 789 -3.05 22.10 2.82
CA ALA A 789 -2.40 20.95 2.22
C ALA A 789 -1.16 21.32 1.38
N ARG A 790 -1.23 22.42 0.61
CA ARG A 790 -0.04 22.97 -0.11
C ARG A 790 1.04 23.45 0.86
N LYS A 791 0.66 24.14 1.95
CA LYS A 791 1.59 24.59 3.00
C LYS A 791 2.33 23.42 3.66
N VAL A 792 1.60 22.39 4.09
CA VAL A 792 2.19 21.18 4.67
C VAL A 792 3.15 20.51 3.69
N ARG A 793 2.74 20.30 2.42
CA ARG A 793 3.64 19.68 1.42
C ARG A 793 4.91 20.50 1.16
N GLN A 794 4.80 21.82 1.03
CA GLN A 794 5.99 22.67 0.83
C GLN A 794 6.92 22.63 2.06
N TYR A 795 6.37 22.70 3.27
CA TYR A 795 7.15 22.57 4.50
C TYR A 795 7.88 21.22 4.59
N LEU A 796 7.20 20.10 4.34
CA LEU A 796 7.81 18.77 4.38
C LEU A 796 8.88 18.55 3.29
N VAL A 797 8.78 19.22 2.14
CA VAL A 797 9.79 19.16 1.06
C VAL A 797 11.00 20.06 1.34
N GLN A 798 10.81 21.18 2.05
CA GLN A 798 11.87 22.10 2.42
C GLN A 798 12.50 21.78 3.79
N LEU A 799 12.04 20.72 4.45
CA LEU A 799 12.46 20.34 5.79
C LEU A 799 13.93 19.91 5.80
N GLN A 800 14.75 20.64 6.55
CA GLN A 800 16.11 20.24 6.89
C GLN A 800 16.10 19.56 8.25
N VAL A 801 16.46 18.29 8.28
CA VAL A 801 16.56 17.48 9.50
C VAL A 801 18.04 17.38 9.88
N GLU A 802 18.37 17.78 11.10
CA GLU A 802 19.69 17.49 11.67
C GLU A 802 19.70 16.03 12.13
N THR A 803 20.79 15.31 11.89
CA THR A 803 20.92 13.88 12.26
C THR A 803 22.12 13.62 13.18
N ASP A 804 22.87 14.66 13.49
CA ASP A 804 24.03 14.63 14.38
C ASP A 804 23.59 14.74 15.85
N GLU A 805 23.73 13.64 16.60
CA GLU A 805 23.36 13.58 18.02
C GLU A 805 24.22 14.49 18.91
N GLU A 806 25.49 14.74 18.56
CA GLU A 806 26.34 15.66 19.31
C GLU A 806 25.85 17.10 19.17
N LYS A 807 25.46 17.50 17.94
CA LYS A 807 24.82 18.81 17.73
C LYS A 807 23.48 18.92 18.45
N PHE A 808 22.64 17.87 18.49
CA PHE A 808 21.43 17.90 19.29
C PHE A 808 21.72 18.11 20.78
N GLN A 809 22.78 17.49 21.31
CA GLN A 809 23.22 17.71 22.68
C GLN A 809 23.68 19.17 22.91
N ILE A 810 24.43 19.76 21.96
CA ILE A 810 24.87 21.16 22.01
C ILE A 810 23.67 22.13 21.95
N LEU A 811 22.79 22.00 20.96
CA LEU A 811 21.58 22.82 20.81
C LEU A 811 20.66 22.70 22.02
N SER A 812 20.54 21.50 22.58
CA SER A 812 19.82 21.26 23.83
C SER A 812 20.45 22.08 24.97
N LEU A 813 21.76 21.99 25.19
CA LEU A 813 22.45 22.71 26.28
C LEU A 813 22.36 24.24 26.13
N GLN A 814 22.27 24.75 24.89
CA GLN A 814 21.95 26.15 24.60
C GLN A 814 20.49 26.51 24.93
N CYS A 815 19.55 25.60 24.73
CA CYS A 815 18.13 25.79 25.04
C CYS A 815 17.82 25.83 26.54
N GLU A 816 18.45 24.94 27.32
CA GLU A 816 18.38 24.85 28.78
C GLU A 816 19.72 24.30 29.30
N PRO A 817 20.51 25.07 30.08
CA PRO A 817 21.77 24.58 30.63
C PRO A 817 21.60 23.28 31.43
N ALA A 818 22.68 22.51 31.60
CA ALA A 818 22.68 21.42 32.56
C ALA A 818 22.42 21.99 33.96
N TYR A 819 21.61 21.30 34.77
CA TYR A 819 21.43 21.66 36.18
C TYR A 819 22.79 21.56 36.89
N SER A 820 23.36 22.71 37.23
CA SER A 820 24.52 22.79 38.11
C SER A 820 24.09 22.33 39.50
N THR A 821 24.49 21.14 39.90
CA THR A 821 24.42 20.67 41.30
C THR A 821 25.47 21.40 42.14
N CYS A 822 25.25 22.71 42.33
CA CYS A 822 26.05 23.63 43.14
C CYS A 822 25.14 24.75 43.69
N GLU A 823 24.26 24.40 44.63
CA GLU A 823 23.89 25.21 45.80
C GLU A 823 23.87 24.28 47.03
#